data_AF-A0A412MYU2-F1
#
_entry.id   AF-A0A412MYU2-F1
#
_cell.length_a   1.000
_cell.length_b   1.000
_cell.length_c   1.000
_cell.angle_alpha   90.00
_cell.angle_beta   90.00
_cell.angle_gamma   90.00
#
_symmetry.space_group_name_H-M   'P 1'
#
loop_
_entity.id
_entity.type
_entity.pdbx_description
1 polymer ?
#
loop_
_entity_poly.entity_id
_entity_poly.type
_entity_poly.pdbx_seq_one_letter_code
_entity_poly.pdbx_strand_id
1 'polypeptide(L)'
;MAAFADPRESGFDPELVKTALMSREQFSSKPRKLVLGIDMGIADIGICLMDGLNQEIVLMATHLFDCPRNPKDQTSLASTRRQARSQRRNIARRAARKKHIREILIAHGVIPEGADAEWFSVRKGERDNIQLRVKGLSEVLSCRELARILYGFASRRGYIDHGKADNDKDAGKVKKALEANAEIMEANGYETFAQYLITQTKIRNRQNDYSHTIDIDMVVDEVHTIFRHQRELGNELATESLEGEYLVALRWLTDTTKRDRIIYSKVGYCTYLGEPVKRGPKSSISSEMVRAYQTLANVKIEHIGGPATQIAPAVRNQIVHELFKVSKNPKPLKWSQLRKKLDLADTATFAGIRQSDEAKDACVKIPAWNALCSTLHALNPALLNRLHDDIDLADEVCAAATFASSSESFATRIAERTDGFTKEDMDALLELPYGSKLFTGYGSTSLKALRMLRDAFEDTKIERLYDAEVATGLYDAREALAAKRNAPDNGFLKPYSSYSPICTNPVVLRSCAQLRRIINSIIRHYGLPDTIRVEVANDLKHTEHEKKIITSGNIFNRRTNEKAKDDIVQFFGLPDSAHVKGRDLEKVRLYNEQGGKDPYTGQGIDFGRMLTEKDYVEIDHVLPFSRSCDNSKTNNVLVLTKSNRDKANRTPYEWMTSGEPTAPNWDEFCIRMNVWAKGKDPKHYYSSKLAKLKEENFTNNLDTFISRNLNDTRYMSKDVAKWLTDCLPFPDDGRRHVFCVSGAATGLMRRVWRIGILDEDGKKDRDDDRHHAVDAAVIAACTPSVVKSIALISEEHATHRDADRLLNRSLPYPEFKNQVDAWIPCIVPTYSPTRTATGALFKENAYSYRGVDEKGKDLIKKKKGALGPCTTAWKDGKGTARAYDGQYGLLAVYNESTSRWLLDPLYYIDVQRRKAEKPFIRKFSKDLSIDYWEKIPLTGDEQTLFLKPGDVLAQDGLVGRLHSYDISVNTVKMYYARGEISFQKTGPLAAERFPTLSKWNDGLKIMQEDCLGLCWLEFLTDRAASC
;
A
#
# COMPACT_ATOMS: atom_id res chain seq x y z
N MET A 1 -9.08 -12.87 -51.33
CA MET A 1 -8.33 -11.87 -50.54
C MET A 1 -8.70 -12.05 -49.09
N ALA A 2 -7.73 -12.16 -48.18
CA ALA A 2 -8.01 -12.24 -46.75
C ALA A 2 -8.72 -10.96 -46.27
N ALA A 3 -9.59 -11.08 -45.26
CA ALA A 3 -10.32 -9.94 -44.68
C ALA A 3 -9.44 -9.06 -43.76
N PHE A 4 -8.15 -9.38 -43.63
CA PHE A 4 -7.17 -8.79 -42.73
C PHE A 4 -5.86 -8.49 -43.47
N ALA A 5 -5.06 -7.55 -42.93
CA ALA A 5 -3.75 -7.21 -43.48
C ALA A 5 -2.72 -8.30 -43.16
N ASP A 6 -1.72 -8.45 -44.04
CA ASP A 6 -0.60 -9.35 -43.79
C ASP A 6 0.23 -8.82 -42.60
N PRO A 7 0.36 -9.58 -41.50
CA PRO A 7 1.09 -9.12 -40.32
C PRO A 7 2.57 -8.82 -40.62
N ARG A 8 3.17 -9.42 -41.67
CA ARG A 8 4.56 -9.20 -42.09
C ARG A 8 4.80 -7.76 -42.55
N GLU A 9 3.81 -7.14 -43.19
CA GLU A 9 3.89 -5.74 -43.64
C GLU A 9 3.95 -4.75 -42.46
N SER A 10 3.52 -5.18 -41.28
CA SER A 10 3.55 -4.40 -40.03
C SER A 10 4.70 -4.80 -39.09
N GLY A 11 5.71 -5.50 -39.62
CA GLY A 11 6.95 -5.85 -38.92
C GLY A 11 6.91 -7.15 -38.11
N PHE A 12 5.86 -7.96 -38.22
CA PHE A 12 5.86 -9.30 -37.60
C PHE A 12 6.72 -10.28 -38.40
N ASP A 13 7.61 -11.01 -37.72
CA ASP A 13 8.45 -12.04 -38.32
C ASP A 13 8.12 -13.42 -37.71
N PRO A 14 7.49 -14.33 -38.48
CA PRO A 14 7.20 -15.69 -38.02
C PRO A 14 8.44 -16.50 -37.64
N GLU A 15 9.60 -16.26 -38.26
CA GLU A 15 10.83 -17.00 -37.94
C GLU A 15 11.44 -16.53 -36.62
N LEU A 16 11.30 -15.24 -36.27
CA LEU A 16 11.76 -14.69 -34.99
C LEU A 16 11.06 -15.36 -33.78
N VAL A 17 9.77 -15.66 -33.91
CA VAL A 17 8.94 -16.17 -32.79
C VAL A 17 8.93 -17.70 -32.70
N LYS A 18 9.54 -18.39 -33.66
CA LYS A 18 9.54 -19.85 -33.78
C LYS A 18 10.08 -20.55 -32.54
N THR A 19 11.16 -20.02 -31.95
CA THR A 19 11.74 -20.56 -30.70
C THR A 19 10.76 -20.48 -29.53
N ALA A 20 9.94 -19.41 -29.46
CA ALA A 20 8.91 -19.26 -28.43
C ALA A 20 7.78 -20.29 -28.57
N LEU A 21 7.46 -20.70 -29.80
CA LEU A 21 6.40 -21.65 -30.12
C LEU A 21 6.84 -23.11 -30.10
N MET A 22 8.10 -23.40 -29.79
CA MET A 22 8.60 -24.77 -29.69
C MET A 22 7.91 -25.53 -28.55
N SER A 23 7.62 -26.81 -28.80
CA SER A 23 7.32 -27.76 -27.73
C SER A 23 8.48 -27.87 -26.75
N ARG A 24 8.22 -28.37 -25.54
CA ARG A 24 9.25 -28.49 -24.51
C ARG A 24 10.42 -29.37 -24.97
N GLU A 25 10.11 -30.47 -25.66
CA GLU A 25 11.08 -31.40 -26.22
C GLU A 25 11.96 -30.73 -27.27
N GLN A 26 11.34 -29.99 -28.21
CA GLN A 26 12.07 -29.24 -29.24
C GLN A 26 12.96 -28.15 -28.62
N PHE A 27 12.42 -27.41 -27.65
CA PHE A 27 13.15 -26.33 -26.98
C PHE A 27 14.38 -26.86 -26.23
N SER A 28 14.26 -28.04 -25.61
CA SER A 28 15.33 -28.68 -24.82
C SER A 28 16.35 -29.46 -25.66
N SER A 29 16.21 -29.48 -26.99
CA SER A 29 17.12 -30.20 -27.90
C SER A 29 18.53 -29.61 -28.01
N LYS A 30 18.70 -28.34 -27.58
CA LYS A 30 19.99 -27.63 -27.57
C LYS A 30 20.37 -27.25 -26.13
N PRO A 31 21.66 -27.18 -25.79
CA PRO A 31 22.08 -26.58 -24.53
C PRO A 31 21.73 -25.09 -24.51
N ARG A 32 21.29 -24.59 -23.35
CA ARG A 32 20.82 -23.21 -23.17
C ARG A 32 21.28 -22.67 -21.84
N LYS A 33 21.42 -21.34 -21.74
CA LYS A 33 21.60 -20.63 -20.47
C LYS A 33 20.56 -19.54 -20.35
N LEU A 34 19.48 -19.84 -19.64
CA LEU A 34 18.27 -19.03 -19.60
C LEU A 34 18.38 -17.93 -18.55
N VAL A 35 18.12 -16.70 -18.98
CA VAL A 35 18.03 -15.53 -18.11
C VAL A 35 16.66 -14.90 -18.29
N LEU A 36 15.93 -14.77 -17.20
CA LEU A 36 14.61 -14.15 -17.17
C LEU A 36 14.70 -12.75 -16.55
N GLY A 37 14.38 -11.72 -17.33
CA GLY A 37 14.13 -10.37 -16.84
C GLY A 37 12.64 -10.13 -16.59
N ILE A 38 12.32 -9.43 -15.51
CA ILE A 38 10.94 -9.19 -15.06
C ILE A 38 10.78 -7.73 -14.63
N ASP A 39 9.94 -6.98 -15.33
CA ASP A 39 9.44 -5.66 -14.91
C ASP A 39 8.09 -5.86 -14.21
N MET A 40 8.03 -5.71 -12.89
CA MET A 40 6.83 -6.02 -12.09
C MET A 40 6.12 -4.76 -11.60
N GLY A 41 4.97 -4.44 -12.20
CA GLY A 41 4.09 -3.34 -11.85
C GLY A 41 2.89 -3.70 -10.95
N ILE A 42 2.04 -2.69 -10.72
CA ILE A 42 0.78 -2.85 -9.94
C ILE A 42 -0.38 -3.39 -10.78
N ALA A 43 -0.29 -3.28 -12.11
CA ALA A 43 -1.32 -3.68 -13.07
C ALA A 43 -0.75 -4.36 -14.32
N ASP A 44 0.57 -4.58 -14.34
CA ASP A 44 1.35 -4.93 -15.51
C ASP A 44 2.57 -5.74 -15.06
N ILE A 45 2.96 -6.74 -15.86
CA ILE A 45 4.23 -7.46 -15.74
C ILE A 45 4.81 -7.62 -17.14
N GLY A 46 5.99 -7.04 -17.37
CA GLY A 46 6.81 -7.32 -18.55
C GLY A 46 7.78 -8.46 -18.28
N ILE A 47 7.99 -9.33 -19.27
CA ILE A 47 9.02 -10.36 -19.23
C ILE A 47 9.87 -10.37 -20.48
N CYS A 48 11.14 -10.76 -20.31
CA CYS A 48 12.03 -11.15 -21.39
C CYS A 48 12.81 -12.39 -20.96
N LEU A 49 12.65 -13.48 -21.71
CA LEU A 49 13.45 -14.69 -21.57
C LEU A 49 14.50 -14.70 -22.68
N MET A 50 15.76 -14.71 -22.29
CA MET A 50 16.91 -14.69 -23.21
C MET A 50 17.78 -15.92 -22.96
N ASP A 51 18.35 -16.45 -24.04
CA ASP A 51 19.35 -17.51 -24.01
C ASP A 51 20.73 -16.89 -24.23
N GLY A 52 21.49 -16.83 -23.14
CA GLY A 52 22.84 -16.26 -23.16
C GLY A 52 23.86 -17.12 -23.90
N LEU A 53 23.60 -18.41 -24.13
CA LEU A 53 24.52 -19.30 -24.85
C LEU A 53 24.33 -19.16 -26.36
N ASN A 54 23.08 -19.16 -26.81
CA ASN A 54 22.72 -19.08 -28.23
C ASN A 54 22.52 -17.63 -28.71
N GLN A 55 22.72 -16.64 -27.84
CA GLN A 55 22.62 -15.20 -28.15
C GLN A 55 21.26 -14.83 -28.79
N GLU A 56 20.17 -15.39 -28.26
CA GLU A 56 18.82 -15.15 -28.77
C GLU A 56 17.84 -14.72 -27.67
N ILE A 57 16.89 -13.87 -28.03
CA ILE A 57 15.69 -13.60 -27.23
C ILE A 57 14.66 -14.67 -27.55
N VAL A 58 14.36 -15.52 -26.56
CA VAL A 58 13.38 -16.61 -26.68
C VAL A 58 11.95 -16.07 -26.64
N LEU A 59 11.65 -15.13 -25.74
CA LEU A 59 10.31 -14.59 -25.57
C LEU A 59 10.35 -13.18 -24.97
N MET A 60 9.57 -12.27 -25.54
CA MET A 60 9.19 -11.00 -24.90
C MET A 60 7.67 -10.92 -24.78
N ALA A 61 7.17 -10.57 -23.61
CA ALA A 61 5.72 -10.46 -23.38
C ALA A 61 5.35 -9.41 -22.33
N THR A 62 4.18 -8.80 -22.50
CA THR A 62 3.53 -7.96 -21.49
C THR A 62 2.23 -8.62 -21.06
N HIS A 63 2.02 -8.73 -19.74
CA HIS A 63 0.78 -9.21 -19.14
C HIS A 63 0.14 -8.15 -18.26
N LEU A 64 -1.09 -7.77 -18.59
CA LEU A 64 -1.89 -6.75 -17.90
C LEU A 64 -2.95 -7.39 -17.00
N PHE A 65 -3.32 -6.73 -15.91
CA PHE A 65 -4.37 -7.18 -15.01
C PHE A 65 -4.96 -6.03 -14.19
N ASP A 66 -6.18 -6.24 -13.69
CA ASP A 66 -6.81 -5.23 -12.82
C ASP A 66 -6.08 -5.07 -11.49
N CYS A 67 -5.70 -3.82 -11.19
CA CYS A 67 -5.26 -3.43 -9.86
C CYS A 67 -6.48 -3.37 -8.91
N PRO A 68 -6.41 -3.94 -7.69
CA PRO A 68 -7.53 -3.96 -6.72
C PRO A 68 -7.69 -2.62 -5.98
N ARG A 69 -7.69 -1.51 -6.74
CA ARG A 69 -7.92 -0.14 -6.30
C ARG A 69 -8.95 0.52 -7.21
N ASN A 70 -9.66 1.50 -6.67
CA ASN A 70 -10.50 2.37 -7.49
C ASN A 70 -9.59 3.30 -8.31
N PRO A 71 -9.69 3.30 -9.67
CA PRO A 71 -8.84 4.12 -10.52
C PRO A 71 -8.93 5.63 -10.25
N LYS A 72 -10.08 6.11 -9.76
CA LYS A 72 -10.34 7.55 -9.56
C LYS A 72 -9.66 8.13 -8.32
N ASP A 73 -9.76 7.41 -7.19
CA ASP A 73 -9.32 7.90 -5.88
C ASP A 73 -8.17 7.07 -5.28
N GLN A 74 -7.72 6.03 -5.99
CA GLN A 74 -6.64 5.13 -5.60
C GLN A 74 -6.88 4.37 -4.28
N THR A 75 -8.11 4.38 -3.77
CA THR A 75 -8.48 3.65 -2.55
C THR A 75 -8.62 2.16 -2.83
N SER A 76 -8.29 1.32 -1.84
CA SER A 76 -8.44 -0.13 -1.98
C SER A 76 -9.91 -0.55 -2.04
N LEU A 77 -10.27 -1.40 -3.00
CA LEU A 77 -11.62 -1.99 -3.11
C LEU A 77 -12.02 -2.77 -1.84
N ALA A 78 -11.04 -3.35 -1.13
CA ALA A 78 -11.27 -4.03 0.13
C ALA A 78 -11.68 -3.07 1.27
N SER A 79 -11.23 -1.81 1.22
CA SER A 79 -11.61 -0.76 2.16
C SER A 79 -13.08 -0.38 1.99
N THR A 80 -13.51 -0.11 0.75
CA THR A 80 -14.91 0.20 0.40
C THR A 80 -15.85 -0.91 0.86
N ARG A 81 -15.50 -2.18 0.57
CA ARG A 81 -16.26 -3.34 1.06
C ARG A 81 -16.32 -3.41 2.59
N ARG A 82 -15.21 -3.09 3.28
CA ARG A 82 -15.13 -3.10 4.75
C ARG A 82 -16.03 -2.01 5.36
N GLN A 83 -16.03 -0.81 4.79
CA GLN A 83 -16.90 0.30 5.21
C GLN A 83 -18.38 -0.05 5.04
N ALA A 84 -18.79 -0.53 3.87
CA ALA A 84 -20.17 -0.95 3.62
C ALA A 84 -20.62 -2.09 4.57
N ARG A 85 -19.73 -3.06 4.85
CA ARG A 85 -20.00 -4.12 5.84
C ARG A 85 -20.18 -3.55 7.26
N SER A 86 -19.35 -2.58 7.65
CA SER A 86 -19.45 -1.91 8.95
C SER A 86 -20.81 -1.20 9.09
N GLN A 87 -21.20 -0.42 8.07
CA GLN A 87 -22.50 0.26 8.04
C GLN A 87 -23.68 -0.72 8.13
N ARG A 88 -23.67 -1.83 7.36
CA ARG A 88 -24.72 -2.87 7.46
C ARG A 88 -24.82 -3.46 8.87
N ARG A 89 -23.69 -3.76 9.50
CA ARG A 89 -23.67 -4.26 10.89
C ARG A 89 -24.25 -3.25 11.86
N ASN A 90 -23.90 -1.97 11.72
CA ASN A 90 -24.41 -0.90 12.58
C ASN A 90 -25.93 -0.72 12.42
N ILE A 91 -26.44 -0.78 11.19
CA ILE A 91 -27.88 -0.73 10.91
C ILE A 91 -28.60 -1.93 11.54
N ALA A 92 -28.12 -3.15 11.29
CA ALA A 92 -28.71 -4.37 11.83
C ALA A 92 -28.73 -4.39 13.37
N ARG A 93 -27.61 -4.00 14.00
CA ARG A 93 -27.50 -3.92 15.47
C ARG A 93 -28.42 -2.85 16.06
N ARG A 94 -28.55 -1.70 15.41
CA ARG A 94 -29.52 -0.67 15.83
C ARG A 94 -30.95 -1.19 15.73
N ALA A 95 -31.29 -1.91 14.66
CA ALA A 95 -32.61 -2.50 14.49
C ALA A 95 -32.89 -3.59 15.54
N ALA A 96 -31.92 -4.48 15.82
CA ALA A 96 -32.03 -5.51 16.85
C ALA A 96 -32.24 -4.91 18.24
N ARG A 97 -31.45 -3.91 18.62
CA ARG A 97 -31.63 -3.19 19.90
C ARG A 97 -33.01 -2.56 20.01
N LYS A 98 -33.49 -1.92 18.94
CA LYS A 98 -34.84 -1.35 18.89
C LYS A 98 -35.93 -2.40 19.05
N LYS A 99 -35.75 -3.57 18.44
CA LYS A 99 -36.66 -4.70 18.60
C LYS A 99 -36.70 -5.16 20.05
N HIS A 100 -35.54 -5.34 20.67
CA HIS A 100 -35.44 -5.80 22.06
C HIS A 100 -36.04 -4.80 23.06
N ILE A 101 -35.73 -3.50 22.90
CA ILE A 101 -36.36 -2.45 23.72
C ILE A 101 -37.88 -2.44 23.54
N ARG A 102 -38.38 -2.69 22.32
CA ARG A 102 -39.83 -2.81 22.09
C ARG A 102 -40.44 -4.02 22.81
N GLU A 103 -39.76 -5.16 22.84
CA GLU A 103 -40.19 -6.35 23.58
C GLU A 103 -40.27 -6.07 25.09
N ILE A 104 -39.27 -5.37 25.65
CA ILE A 104 -39.28 -4.92 27.05
C ILE A 104 -40.47 -4.00 27.33
N LEU A 105 -40.72 -3.02 26.45
CA LEU A 105 -41.87 -2.11 26.61
C LEU A 105 -43.23 -2.81 26.54
N ILE A 106 -43.35 -3.90 25.75
CA ILE A 106 -44.57 -4.74 25.71
C ILE A 106 -44.71 -5.52 27.02
N ALA A 107 -43.63 -6.15 27.49
CA ALA A 107 -43.64 -6.98 28.71
C ALA A 107 -44.04 -6.18 29.95
N HIS A 108 -43.66 -4.89 30.02
CA HIS A 108 -44.06 -3.98 31.08
C HIS A 108 -45.38 -3.24 30.82
N GLY A 109 -46.13 -3.59 29.77
CA GLY A 109 -47.43 -2.98 29.47
C GLY A 109 -47.38 -1.50 29.04
N VAL A 110 -46.19 -0.96 28.71
CA VAL A 110 -46.03 0.44 28.29
C VAL A 110 -46.57 0.66 26.88
N ILE A 111 -46.52 -0.37 26.03
CA ILE A 111 -47.08 -0.35 24.67
C ILE A 111 -47.91 -1.62 24.43
N PRO A 112 -48.92 -1.58 23.53
CA PRO A 112 -49.75 -2.75 23.24
C PRO A 112 -48.97 -3.85 22.51
N GLU A 113 -49.42 -5.10 22.69
CA GLU A 113 -48.97 -6.22 21.87
C GLU A 113 -49.17 -5.93 20.38
N GLY A 114 -48.21 -6.36 19.54
CA GLY A 114 -48.24 -6.10 18.11
C GLY A 114 -47.82 -4.69 17.68
N ALA A 115 -47.48 -3.79 18.61
CA ALA A 115 -46.92 -2.47 18.27
C ALA A 115 -45.65 -2.62 17.41
N ASP A 116 -45.57 -1.84 16.33
CA ASP A 116 -44.44 -1.87 15.39
C ASP A 116 -43.60 -0.58 15.49
N ALA A 117 -42.68 -0.39 14.53
CA ALA A 117 -41.84 0.80 14.52
C ALA A 117 -42.60 2.09 14.19
N GLU A 118 -43.73 2.01 13.46
CA GLU A 118 -44.53 3.17 13.10
C GLU A 118 -45.25 3.76 14.30
N TRP A 119 -45.61 2.91 15.28
CA TRP A 119 -46.22 3.35 16.54
C TRP A 119 -45.44 4.48 17.21
N PHE A 120 -44.11 4.44 17.18
CA PHE A 120 -43.23 5.45 17.81
C PHE A 120 -43.07 6.74 17.01
N SER A 121 -43.64 6.81 15.80
CA SER A 121 -43.55 7.99 14.93
C SER A 121 -44.32 9.18 15.53
N VAL A 122 -43.80 10.38 15.30
CA VAL A 122 -44.46 11.62 15.72
C VAL A 122 -45.71 11.82 14.89
N ARG A 123 -46.87 11.97 15.55
CA ARG A 123 -48.13 12.30 14.87
C ARG A 123 -48.35 13.81 14.85
N LYS A 124 -49.22 14.29 13.94
CA LYS A 124 -49.57 15.71 13.85
C LYS A 124 -50.10 16.21 15.21
N GLY A 125 -49.52 17.27 15.75
CA GLY A 125 -49.87 17.84 17.05
C GLY A 125 -49.14 17.26 18.26
N GLU A 126 -48.36 16.18 18.11
CA GLU A 126 -47.55 15.64 19.21
C GLU A 126 -46.24 16.41 19.39
N ARG A 127 -45.79 16.57 20.65
CA ARG A 127 -44.44 17.08 20.98
C ARG A 127 -43.36 16.15 20.43
N ASP A 128 -42.21 16.70 20.05
CA ASP A 128 -41.06 15.92 19.60
C ASP A 128 -40.33 15.23 20.77
N ASN A 129 -39.35 14.37 20.45
CA ASN A 129 -38.65 13.58 21.47
C ASN A 129 -37.83 14.42 22.47
N ILE A 130 -37.26 15.56 22.05
CA ILE A 130 -36.49 16.44 22.96
C ILE A 130 -37.44 17.17 23.90
N GLN A 131 -38.55 17.68 23.37
CA GLN A 131 -39.60 18.32 24.16
C GLN A 131 -40.21 17.36 25.19
N LEU A 132 -40.41 16.09 24.82
CA LEU A 132 -40.90 15.07 25.75
C LEU A 132 -39.90 14.75 26.87
N ARG A 133 -38.59 14.73 26.58
CA ARG A 133 -37.55 14.53 27.58
C ARG A 133 -37.55 15.64 28.63
N VAL A 134 -37.71 16.90 28.21
CA VAL A 134 -37.85 18.05 29.13
C VAL A 134 -39.17 17.99 29.90
N LYS A 135 -40.29 17.66 29.23
CA LYS A 135 -41.61 17.48 29.87
C LYS A 135 -41.54 16.47 31.03
N GLY A 136 -40.78 15.38 30.86
CA GLY A 136 -40.67 14.30 31.83
C GLY A 136 -40.05 14.69 33.18
N LEU A 137 -39.53 15.92 33.32
CA LEU A 137 -39.00 16.44 34.58
C LEU A 137 -40.06 17.16 35.42
N SER A 138 -41.18 17.59 34.83
CA SER A 138 -42.17 18.44 35.51
C SER A 138 -43.62 18.01 35.33
N GLU A 139 -43.91 17.13 34.37
CA GLU A 139 -45.26 16.64 34.08
C GLU A 139 -45.27 15.10 33.98
N VAL A 140 -46.38 14.46 34.38
CA VAL A 140 -46.57 13.02 34.20
C VAL A 140 -46.60 12.68 32.70
N LEU A 141 -45.76 11.71 32.29
CA LEU A 141 -45.70 11.20 30.94
C LEU A 141 -46.72 10.10 30.72
N SER A 142 -47.48 10.20 29.63
CA SER A 142 -48.32 9.10 29.17
C SER A 142 -47.46 7.90 28.71
N CYS A 143 -48.06 6.72 28.64
CA CYS A 143 -47.42 5.50 28.13
C CYS A 143 -46.77 5.72 26.75
N ARG A 144 -47.43 6.51 25.89
CA ARG A 144 -46.93 6.90 24.58
C ARG A 144 -45.73 7.82 24.61
N GLU A 145 -45.73 8.78 25.52
CA GLU A 145 -44.62 9.72 25.65
C GLU A 145 -43.38 9.03 26.20
N LEU A 146 -43.52 8.25 27.29
CA LEU A 146 -42.44 7.48 27.88
C LEU A 146 -41.83 6.49 26.88
N ALA A 147 -42.66 5.71 26.18
CA ALA A 147 -42.20 4.78 25.14
C ALA A 147 -41.45 5.49 24.01
N ARG A 148 -41.91 6.68 23.57
CA ARG A 148 -41.24 7.47 22.53
C ARG A 148 -39.89 8.01 23.00
N ILE A 149 -39.74 8.38 24.27
CA ILE A 149 -38.45 8.80 24.86
C ILE A 149 -37.46 7.64 24.82
N LEU A 150 -37.82 6.50 25.40
CA LEU A 150 -36.97 5.31 25.50
C LEU A 150 -36.56 4.76 24.12
N TYR A 151 -37.51 4.68 23.18
CA TYR A 151 -37.22 4.27 21.81
C TYR A 151 -36.36 5.29 21.02
N GLY A 152 -36.43 6.57 21.40
CA GLY A 152 -35.58 7.64 20.89
C GLY A 152 -34.10 7.42 21.25
N PHE A 153 -33.81 7.19 22.53
CA PHE A 153 -32.46 6.86 23.02
C PHE A 153 -31.90 5.59 22.40
N ALA A 154 -32.73 4.55 22.18
CA ALA A 154 -32.31 3.36 21.44
C ALA A 154 -31.70 3.68 20.06
N SER A 155 -32.16 4.75 19.41
CA SER A 155 -31.64 5.22 18.13
C SER A 155 -30.32 5.99 18.27
N ARG A 156 -30.15 6.71 19.39
CA ARG A 156 -29.13 7.75 19.65
C ARG A 156 -28.63 7.63 21.09
N ARG A 157 -27.87 6.57 21.36
CA ARG A 157 -27.42 6.22 22.72
C ARG A 157 -26.06 6.82 23.10
N GLY A 158 -25.70 7.96 22.50
CA GLY A 158 -24.39 8.57 22.71
C GLY A 158 -23.20 7.77 22.14
N TYR A 159 -22.01 8.35 22.34
CA TYR A 159 -20.71 7.72 22.11
C TYR A 159 -20.43 6.72 23.23
N ILE A 160 -19.94 5.53 22.89
CA ILE A 160 -19.52 4.54 23.89
C ILE A 160 -18.00 4.57 23.87
N ASP A 161 -17.40 4.88 25.02
CA ASP A 161 -15.95 4.82 25.12
C ASP A 161 -15.46 3.37 25.06
N HIS A 162 -14.45 3.14 24.22
CA HIS A 162 -13.82 1.83 24.02
C HIS A 162 -12.37 1.84 24.55
N GLY A 163 -12.09 2.70 25.54
CA GLY A 163 -10.81 2.80 26.25
C GLY A 163 -10.14 4.17 26.09
N LYS A 164 -9.14 4.44 26.95
CA LYS A 164 -8.42 5.73 27.04
C LYS A 164 -7.40 5.93 25.89
N ALA A 165 -7.85 5.84 24.64
CA ALA A 165 -7.00 6.06 23.46
C ALA A 165 -6.97 7.54 23.06
N ASP A 166 -5.85 8.23 23.27
CA ASP A 166 -5.77 9.70 23.18
C ASP A 166 -5.42 10.33 21.83
N ASN A 167 -5.21 9.55 20.77
CA ASN A 167 -4.49 10.09 19.59
C ASN A 167 -5.16 9.87 18.23
N ASP A 168 -6.49 9.74 18.15
CA ASP A 168 -7.22 9.95 16.89
C ASP A 168 -7.75 11.39 16.82
N LYS A 169 -7.53 12.07 15.69
CA LYS A 169 -7.84 13.51 15.54
C LYS A 169 -9.33 13.80 15.73
N ASP A 170 -10.20 12.87 15.31
CA ASP A 170 -11.64 13.02 15.50
C ASP A 170 -12.10 12.52 16.88
N ALA A 171 -11.44 11.52 17.48
CA ALA A 171 -11.71 11.14 18.87
C ALA A 171 -11.36 12.28 19.84
N GLY A 172 -10.27 13.02 19.61
CA GLY A 172 -9.91 14.20 20.40
C GLY A 172 -10.94 15.32 20.28
N LYS A 173 -11.57 15.51 19.11
CA LYS A 173 -12.67 16.47 18.95
C LYS A 173 -13.93 16.02 19.68
N VAL A 174 -14.24 14.73 19.63
CA VAL A 174 -15.37 14.15 20.37
C VAL A 174 -15.16 14.32 21.87
N LYS A 175 -14.00 13.93 22.43
CA LYS A 175 -13.67 14.09 23.85
C LYS A 175 -13.79 15.54 24.31
N LYS A 176 -13.20 16.49 23.56
CA LYS A 176 -13.34 17.92 23.85
C LYS A 176 -14.80 18.40 23.83
N ALA A 177 -15.61 17.88 22.91
CA ALA A 177 -17.03 18.21 22.87
C ALA A 177 -17.80 17.60 24.05
N LEU A 178 -17.43 16.40 24.51
CA LEU A 178 -18.01 15.77 25.70
C LEU A 178 -17.69 16.59 26.96
N GLU A 179 -16.42 16.95 27.16
CA GLU A 179 -15.96 17.80 28.26
C GLU A 179 -16.70 19.15 28.26
N ALA A 180 -16.72 19.85 27.12
CA ALA A 180 -17.41 21.12 27.00
C ALA A 180 -18.93 21.00 27.27
N ASN A 181 -19.57 19.92 26.84
CA ASN A 181 -20.99 19.69 27.09
C ASN A 181 -21.26 19.37 28.57
N ALA A 182 -20.38 18.64 29.25
CA ALA A 182 -20.48 18.42 30.69
C ALA A 182 -20.33 19.73 31.47
N GLU A 183 -19.36 20.58 31.11
CA GLU A 183 -19.18 21.91 31.70
C GLU A 183 -20.40 22.82 31.48
N ILE A 184 -20.99 22.82 30.28
CA ILE A 184 -22.21 23.58 29.98
C ILE A 184 -23.38 23.12 30.85
N MET A 185 -23.55 21.81 31.01
CA MET A 185 -24.59 21.23 31.84
C MET A 185 -24.47 21.69 33.30
N GLU A 186 -23.26 21.61 33.86
CA GLU A 186 -22.97 22.02 35.22
C GLU A 186 -23.15 23.54 35.43
N ALA A 187 -22.55 24.36 34.55
CA ALA A 187 -22.59 25.81 34.67
C ALA A 187 -24.00 26.42 34.57
N ASN A 188 -24.92 25.75 33.86
CA ASN A 188 -26.30 26.21 33.70
C ASN A 188 -27.29 25.46 34.60
N GLY A 189 -26.82 24.52 35.43
CA GLY A 189 -27.67 23.73 36.32
C GLY A 189 -28.69 22.85 35.59
N TYR A 190 -28.36 22.35 34.39
CA TYR A 190 -29.23 21.43 33.67
C TYR A 190 -29.13 20.01 34.24
N GLU A 191 -30.26 19.39 34.55
CA GLU A 191 -30.33 17.99 34.98
C GLU A 191 -30.25 17.02 33.80
N THR A 192 -30.70 17.44 32.61
CA THR A 192 -30.69 16.61 31.40
C THR A 192 -30.17 17.35 30.17
N PHE A 193 -29.48 16.64 29.28
CA PHE A 193 -28.97 17.24 28.05
C PHE A 193 -30.09 17.75 27.12
N ALA A 194 -31.32 17.26 27.30
CA ALA A 194 -32.49 17.78 26.59
C ALA A 194 -32.81 19.24 26.94
N GLN A 195 -32.60 19.67 28.19
CA GLN A 195 -32.79 21.07 28.61
C GLN A 195 -31.81 22.01 27.92
N TYR A 196 -30.58 21.54 27.68
CA TYR A 196 -29.65 22.29 26.84
C TYR A 196 -30.10 22.28 25.37
N LEU A 197 -30.39 21.11 24.79
CA LEU A 197 -30.74 21.00 23.36
C LEU A 197 -31.96 21.84 22.95
N ILE A 198 -32.97 21.98 23.80
CA ILE A 198 -34.19 22.74 23.47
C ILE A 198 -33.92 24.25 23.31
N THR A 199 -32.86 24.77 23.90
CA THR A 199 -32.45 26.19 23.76
C THR A 199 -31.67 26.44 22.48
N GLN A 200 -31.24 25.40 21.78
CA GLN A 200 -30.39 25.52 20.60
C GLN A 200 -31.20 25.66 19.31
N THR A 201 -30.74 26.54 18.41
CA THR A 201 -31.33 26.70 17.06
C THR A 201 -31.18 25.45 16.19
N LYS A 202 -30.24 24.56 16.52
CA LYS A 202 -30.00 23.30 15.84
C LYS A 202 -29.76 22.21 16.87
N ILE A 203 -30.56 21.15 16.80
CA ILE A 203 -30.47 20.00 17.73
C ILE A 203 -29.66 18.81 17.17
N ARG A 204 -29.09 18.93 15.96
CA ARG A 204 -28.35 17.84 15.30
C ARG A 204 -27.06 18.33 14.65
N ASN A 205 -26.01 17.57 14.90
CA ASN A 205 -24.72 17.72 14.25
C ASN A 205 -24.81 17.54 12.73
N ARG A 206 -24.00 18.31 12.00
CA ARG A 206 -23.74 18.13 10.56
C ARG A 206 -22.38 17.44 10.35
N GLN A 207 -22.02 17.21 9.09
CA GLN A 207 -20.71 16.69 8.76
C GLN A 207 -19.61 17.62 9.31
N ASN A 208 -18.63 17.05 10.03
CA ASN A 208 -17.53 17.74 10.72
C ASN A 208 -17.93 18.65 11.90
N ASP A 209 -19.16 18.54 12.40
CA ASP A 209 -19.64 19.24 13.58
C ASP A 209 -19.89 18.22 14.71
N TYR A 210 -19.37 18.50 15.90
CA TYR A 210 -19.44 17.62 17.07
C TYR A 210 -20.08 18.30 18.30
N SER A 211 -20.62 19.52 18.12
CA SER A 211 -21.14 20.38 19.20
C SER A 211 -22.13 19.65 20.13
N HIS A 212 -23.06 18.87 19.60
CA HIS A 212 -24.09 18.19 20.40
C HIS A 212 -23.80 16.69 20.58
N THR A 213 -22.55 16.35 20.90
CA THR A 213 -22.14 14.97 21.18
C THR A 213 -22.18 14.68 22.67
N ILE A 214 -22.80 13.57 23.06
CA ILE A 214 -22.84 13.05 24.43
C ILE A 214 -22.37 11.60 24.44
N ASP A 215 -21.88 11.12 25.58
CA ASP A 215 -21.55 9.71 25.77
C ASP A 215 -22.77 8.92 26.27
N ILE A 216 -22.59 7.60 26.40
CA ILE A 216 -23.62 6.68 26.87
C ILE A 216 -23.97 6.90 28.35
N ASP A 217 -23.02 7.37 29.16
CA ASP A 217 -23.21 7.54 30.59
C ASP A 217 -24.10 8.77 30.84
N MET A 218 -23.86 9.88 30.15
CA MET A 218 -24.77 11.03 30.14
C MET A 218 -26.20 10.66 29.71
N VAL A 219 -26.36 9.72 28.77
CA VAL A 219 -27.69 9.22 28.36
C VAL A 219 -28.32 8.37 29.46
N VAL A 220 -27.53 7.56 30.16
CA VAL A 220 -28.00 6.71 31.26
C VAL A 220 -28.42 7.57 32.45
N ASP A 221 -27.64 8.59 32.79
CA ASP A 221 -27.96 9.58 33.83
C ASP A 221 -29.25 10.33 33.51
N GLU A 222 -29.45 10.70 32.25
CA GLU A 222 -30.70 11.31 31.81
C GLU A 222 -31.90 10.36 31.93
N VAL A 223 -31.73 9.08 31.62
CA VAL A 223 -32.79 8.06 31.81
C VAL A 223 -33.11 7.91 33.30
N HIS A 224 -32.09 7.76 34.15
CA HIS A 224 -32.24 7.72 35.61
C HIS A 224 -32.99 8.94 36.15
N THR A 225 -32.60 10.13 35.67
CA THR A 225 -33.23 11.41 36.04
C THR A 225 -34.70 11.45 35.66
N ILE A 226 -35.06 11.07 34.43
CA ILE A 226 -36.45 11.03 33.98
C ILE A 226 -37.26 10.03 34.81
N PHE A 227 -36.74 8.83 35.07
CA PHE A 227 -37.44 7.81 35.87
C PHE A 227 -37.64 8.27 37.33
N ARG A 228 -36.64 8.90 37.94
CA ARG A 228 -36.76 9.50 39.28
C ARG A 228 -37.90 10.52 39.33
N HIS A 229 -37.88 11.53 38.46
CA HIS A 229 -38.92 12.56 38.40
C HIS A 229 -40.31 11.97 38.13
N GLN A 230 -40.40 10.98 37.24
CA GLN A 230 -41.67 10.32 36.96
C GLN A 230 -42.22 9.53 38.15
N ARG A 231 -41.36 8.90 38.97
CA ARG A 231 -41.77 8.27 40.22
C ARG A 231 -42.26 9.30 41.24
N GLU A 232 -41.55 10.41 41.40
CA GLU A 232 -41.92 11.51 42.31
C GLU A 232 -43.27 12.14 41.93
N LEU A 233 -43.58 12.20 40.62
CA LEU A 233 -44.86 12.66 40.09
C LEU A 233 -45.99 11.61 40.12
N GLY A 234 -45.72 10.40 40.64
CA GLY A 234 -46.71 9.33 40.80
C GLY A 234 -46.99 8.50 39.54
N ASN A 235 -46.06 8.42 38.58
CA ASN A 235 -46.23 7.62 37.37
C ASN A 235 -45.98 6.12 37.63
N GLU A 236 -47.05 5.32 37.67
CA GLU A 236 -47.00 3.86 37.90
C GLU A 236 -46.20 3.09 36.83
N LEU A 237 -45.97 3.67 35.65
CA LEU A 237 -45.18 3.04 34.59
C LEU A 237 -43.66 3.11 34.85
N ALA A 238 -43.19 4.03 35.69
CA ALA A 238 -41.76 4.29 35.93
C ALA A 238 -41.12 3.33 36.96
N THR A 239 -41.38 2.02 36.80
CA THR A 239 -40.88 0.97 37.71
C THR A 239 -39.36 0.78 37.62
N GLU A 240 -38.74 0.38 38.73
CA GLU A 240 -37.29 0.06 38.77
C GLU A 240 -36.94 -1.12 37.85
N SER A 241 -37.84 -2.10 37.73
CA SER A 241 -37.67 -3.26 36.84
C SER A 241 -37.57 -2.82 35.37
N LEU A 242 -38.49 -1.97 34.90
CA LEU A 242 -38.47 -1.45 33.54
C LEU A 242 -37.20 -0.66 33.27
N GLU A 243 -36.81 0.21 34.21
CA GLU A 243 -35.61 1.03 34.12
C GLU A 243 -34.35 0.16 33.97
N GLY A 244 -34.19 -0.84 34.84
CA GLY A 244 -33.04 -1.76 34.84
C GLY A 244 -32.93 -2.57 33.56
N GLU A 245 -34.01 -3.25 33.14
CA GLU A 245 -34.03 -4.05 31.91
C GLU A 245 -33.76 -3.18 30.67
N TYR A 246 -34.37 -1.99 30.61
CA TYR A 246 -34.15 -1.05 29.53
C TYR A 246 -32.69 -0.59 29.44
N LEU A 247 -32.04 -0.25 30.56
CA LEU A 247 -30.66 0.23 30.57
C LEU A 247 -29.67 -0.86 30.14
N VAL A 248 -29.90 -2.11 30.52
CA VAL A 248 -29.13 -3.28 30.03
C VAL A 248 -29.25 -3.38 28.51
N ALA A 249 -30.48 -3.31 27.98
CA ALA A 249 -30.72 -3.33 26.54
C ALA A 249 -30.13 -2.12 25.79
N LEU A 250 -30.12 -0.94 26.42
CA LEU A 250 -29.56 0.29 25.86
C LEU A 250 -28.03 0.21 25.75
N ARG A 251 -27.37 -0.26 26.81
CA ARG A 251 -25.92 -0.47 26.88
C ARG A 251 -25.45 -1.66 26.04
N TRP A 252 -26.35 -2.53 25.59
CA TRP A 252 -26.02 -3.73 24.80
C TRP A 252 -24.91 -3.50 23.76
N LEU A 253 -23.80 -4.18 23.96
CA LEU A 253 -22.65 -4.19 23.06
C LEU A 253 -22.48 -5.58 22.44
N THR A 254 -21.71 -5.61 21.37
CA THR A 254 -21.18 -6.91 20.93
C THR A 254 -20.15 -7.33 21.96
N ASP A 255 -20.25 -8.56 22.46
CA ASP A 255 -19.24 -9.20 23.32
C ASP A 255 -17.82 -8.84 22.83
N THR A 256 -17.16 -8.00 23.62
CA THR A 256 -15.86 -7.40 23.29
C THR A 256 -14.76 -8.43 23.44
N THR A 257 -14.83 -9.27 24.46
CA THR A 257 -13.95 -10.41 24.70
C THR A 257 -13.93 -11.37 23.50
N LYS A 258 -15.10 -11.79 23.01
CA LYS A 258 -15.20 -12.66 21.82
C LYS A 258 -14.63 -11.99 20.57
N ARG A 259 -14.86 -10.69 20.41
CA ARG A 259 -14.28 -9.92 19.29
C ARG A 259 -12.76 -9.90 19.37
N ASP A 260 -12.20 -9.63 20.54
CA ASP A 260 -10.76 -9.51 20.74
C ASP A 260 -10.06 -10.86 20.58
N ARG A 261 -10.71 -11.97 20.97
CA ARG A 261 -10.24 -13.33 20.63
C ARG A 261 -10.14 -13.56 19.12
N ILE A 262 -11.12 -13.12 18.34
CA ILE A 262 -11.11 -13.25 16.87
C ILE A 262 -10.03 -12.35 16.24
N ILE A 263 -9.71 -11.22 16.87
CA ILE A 263 -8.62 -10.35 16.41
C ILE A 263 -7.28 -11.01 16.74
N TYR A 264 -7.12 -11.49 17.98
CA TYR A 264 -5.92 -12.19 18.44
C TYR A 264 -5.63 -13.46 17.65
N SER A 265 -6.65 -14.21 17.22
CA SER A 265 -6.44 -15.42 16.41
C SER A 265 -5.73 -15.15 15.08
N LYS A 266 -5.85 -13.91 14.56
CA LYS A 266 -5.20 -13.43 13.33
C LYS A 266 -3.77 -12.94 13.55
N VAL A 267 -3.30 -12.87 14.79
CA VAL A 267 -1.90 -12.59 15.08
C VAL A 267 -1.05 -13.70 14.47
N GLY A 268 0.02 -13.32 13.78
CA GLY A 268 0.94 -14.28 13.16
C GLY A 268 1.76 -15.06 14.19
N TYR A 269 2.49 -16.05 13.70
CA TYR A 269 3.36 -16.89 14.52
C TYR A 269 4.77 -16.32 14.68
N CYS A 270 5.45 -16.76 15.73
CA CYS A 270 6.81 -16.38 16.08
C CYS A 270 7.80 -16.69 14.95
N THR A 271 8.72 -15.78 14.67
CA THR A 271 9.79 -16.02 13.69
C THR A 271 10.72 -17.18 14.07
N TYR A 272 10.98 -17.40 15.36
CA TYR A 272 11.88 -18.47 15.82
C TYR A 272 11.15 -19.79 16.10
N LEU A 273 9.93 -19.73 16.64
CA LEU A 273 9.23 -20.92 17.16
C LEU A 273 8.06 -21.39 16.29
N GLY A 274 7.65 -20.60 15.29
CA GLY A 274 6.61 -21.02 14.33
C GLY A 274 5.23 -21.27 14.97
N GLU A 275 4.37 -21.95 14.23
CA GLU A 275 3.06 -22.41 14.72
C GLU A 275 3.24 -23.51 15.78
N PRO A 276 2.48 -23.51 16.90
CA PRO A 276 1.36 -22.62 17.25
C PRO A 276 1.73 -21.35 18.05
N VAL A 277 3.01 -21.05 18.23
CA VAL A 277 3.45 -19.97 19.12
C VAL A 277 3.19 -18.59 18.50
N LYS A 278 2.20 -17.86 19.02
CA LYS A 278 1.84 -16.51 18.56
C LYS A 278 2.91 -15.47 18.92
N ARG A 279 2.96 -14.41 18.12
CA ARG A 279 3.80 -13.22 18.39
C ARG A 279 3.40 -12.53 19.69
N GLY A 280 4.39 -11.98 20.38
CA GLY A 280 4.22 -11.17 21.59
C GLY A 280 3.90 -9.71 21.25
N PRO A 281 3.32 -8.96 22.20
CA PRO A 281 3.12 -7.51 22.09
C PRO A 281 4.43 -6.77 21.81
N LYS A 282 4.38 -5.67 21.06
CA LYS A 282 5.54 -4.76 20.94
C LYS A 282 5.84 -3.98 22.22
N SER A 283 4.84 -3.87 23.08
CA SER A 283 4.85 -3.10 24.32
C SER A 283 4.86 -4.01 25.54
N SER A 284 5.50 -5.18 25.45
CA SER A 284 5.85 -5.98 26.61
C SER A 284 7.20 -5.49 27.16
N ILE A 285 7.44 -5.66 28.46
CA ILE A 285 8.66 -5.22 29.14
C ILE A 285 9.87 -5.99 28.59
N SER A 286 9.76 -7.30 28.38
CA SER A 286 10.84 -8.07 27.73
C SER A 286 11.15 -7.59 26.31
N SER A 287 10.13 -7.16 25.55
CA SER A 287 10.38 -6.57 24.22
C SER A 287 11.14 -5.25 24.30
N GLU A 288 10.87 -4.42 25.31
CA GLU A 288 11.59 -3.16 25.51
C GLU A 288 13.02 -3.38 26.01
N MET A 289 13.23 -4.35 26.92
CA MET A 289 14.56 -4.72 27.43
C MET A 289 15.44 -5.32 26.34
N VAL A 290 14.94 -6.31 25.58
CA VAL A 290 15.69 -6.91 24.45
C VAL A 290 16.05 -5.84 23.41
N ARG A 291 15.14 -4.89 23.13
CA ARG A 291 15.45 -3.76 22.25
C ARG A 291 16.52 -2.86 22.86
N ALA A 292 16.46 -2.56 24.16
CA ALA A 292 17.47 -1.75 24.84
C ALA A 292 18.86 -2.41 24.74
N TYR A 293 18.95 -3.70 25.07
CA TYR A 293 20.16 -4.51 24.91
C TYR A 293 20.70 -4.46 23.49
N GLN A 294 19.85 -4.73 22.50
CA GLN A 294 20.24 -4.70 21.09
C GLN A 294 20.69 -3.31 20.64
N THR A 295 19.98 -2.25 21.05
CA THR A 295 20.35 -0.87 20.72
C THR A 295 21.73 -0.56 21.28
N LEU A 296 21.98 -0.84 22.56
CA LEU A 296 23.27 -0.58 23.22
C LEU A 296 24.39 -1.44 22.64
N ALA A 297 24.11 -2.71 22.28
CA ALA A 297 25.06 -3.60 21.60
C ALA A 297 25.59 -3.01 20.27
N ASN A 298 24.69 -2.37 19.52
CA ASN A 298 24.98 -1.83 18.21
C ASN A 298 25.56 -0.40 18.26
N VAL A 299 25.71 0.20 19.45
CA VAL A 299 26.37 1.49 19.60
C VAL A 299 27.86 1.30 19.33
N LYS A 300 28.33 1.92 18.24
CA LYS A 300 29.74 2.02 17.89
C LYS A 300 30.26 3.40 18.30
N ILE A 301 31.34 3.41 19.08
CA ILE A 301 31.98 4.61 19.60
C ILE A 301 33.28 4.81 18.84
N GLU A 302 33.39 5.93 18.15
CA GLU A 302 34.55 6.32 17.34
C GLU A 302 35.47 7.22 18.17
N HIS A 303 36.76 6.89 18.16
CA HIS A 303 37.81 7.58 18.90
C HIS A 303 38.79 8.20 17.91
N ILE A 304 39.25 9.43 18.17
CA ILE A 304 40.25 10.08 17.31
C ILE A 304 41.57 9.29 17.39
N GLY A 305 42.07 8.83 16.24
CA GLY A 305 43.36 8.13 16.14
C GLY A 305 43.36 6.71 16.71
N GLY A 306 42.21 6.12 17.02
CA GLY A 306 42.10 4.77 17.60
C GLY A 306 40.99 3.93 16.96
N PRO A 307 40.99 2.61 17.18
CA PRO A 307 39.93 1.73 16.69
C PRO A 307 38.61 2.05 17.39
N ALA A 308 37.52 1.95 16.64
CA ALA A 308 36.18 2.09 17.22
C ALA A 308 35.89 0.96 18.22
N THR A 309 35.15 1.29 19.26
CA THR A 309 34.80 0.36 20.35
C THR A 309 33.28 0.19 20.46
N GLN A 310 32.84 -0.82 21.22
CA GLN A 310 31.44 -1.05 21.57
C GLN A 310 31.28 -1.03 23.08
N ILE A 311 30.04 -0.87 23.55
CA ILE A 311 29.74 -0.87 24.98
C ILE A 311 29.88 -2.30 25.52
N ALA A 312 30.72 -2.47 26.54
CA ALA A 312 30.94 -3.77 27.17
C ALA A 312 29.63 -4.38 27.72
N PRO A 313 29.43 -5.71 27.62
CA PRO A 313 28.25 -6.42 28.14
C PRO A 313 27.85 -6.02 29.57
N ALA A 314 28.77 -6.05 30.53
CA ALA A 314 28.47 -5.70 31.92
C ALA A 314 27.90 -4.27 32.09
N VAL A 315 28.46 -3.30 31.34
CA VAL A 315 27.99 -1.90 31.37
C VAL A 315 26.60 -1.76 30.74
N ARG A 316 26.32 -2.51 29.66
CA ARG A 316 24.99 -2.54 29.04
C ARG A 316 23.94 -3.06 30.02
N ASN A 317 24.25 -4.14 30.74
CA ASN A 317 23.35 -4.74 31.73
C ASN A 317 23.04 -3.74 32.84
N GLN A 318 24.05 -3.07 33.39
CA GLN A 318 23.84 -2.01 34.37
C GLN A 318 22.92 -0.89 33.85
N ILE A 319 23.15 -0.40 32.63
CA ILE A 319 22.33 0.66 32.04
C ILE A 319 20.88 0.21 31.86
N VAL A 320 20.65 -1.02 31.39
CA VAL A 320 19.30 -1.56 31.20
C VAL A 320 18.59 -1.70 32.55
N HIS A 321 19.22 -2.32 33.56
CA HIS A 321 18.66 -2.43 34.91
C HIS A 321 18.31 -1.08 35.50
N GLU A 322 19.16 -0.06 35.34
CA GLU A 322 18.86 1.30 35.80
C GLU A 322 17.67 1.95 35.08
N LEU A 323 17.48 1.68 33.78
CA LEU A 323 16.36 2.23 33.01
C LEU A 323 15.01 1.67 33.43
N PHE A 324 14.97 0.42 33.90
CA PHE A 324 13.75 -0.26 34.31
C PHE A 324 13.49 -0.22 35.82
N LYS A 325 14.24 0.57 36.59
CA LYS A 325 13.91 0.82 38.01
C LYS A 325 12.56 1.51 38.17
N VAL A 326 11.87 1.19 39.26
CA VAL A 326 10.61 1.84 39.65
C VAL A 326 10.83 3.34 39.90
N SER A 327 10.04 4.18 39.22
CA SER A 327 10.00 5.63 39.46
C SER A 327 8.69 6.22 38.93
N LYS A 328 8.28 7.40 39.40
CA LYS A 328 6.98 8.00 39.01
C LYS A 328 6.81 8.21 37.50
N ASN A 329 7.87 8.60 36.80
CA ASN A 329 7.81 8.96 35.39
C ASN A 329 9.16 8.66 34.71
N PRO A 330 9.52 7.38 34.52
CA PRO A 330 10.83 7.02 33.97
C PRO A 330 10.96 7.62 32.56
N LYS A 331 12.10 8.25 32.29
CA LYS A 331 12.36 8.97 31.04
C LYS A 331 13.19 8.11 30.08
N PRO A 332 13.04 8.28 28.77
CA PRO A 332 13.90 7.60 27.80
C PRO A 332 15.37 8.00 28.01
N LEU A 333 16.30 7.07 27.73
CA LEU A 333 17.73 7.35 27.73
C LEU A 333 18.08 8.21 26.51
N LYS A 334 18.50 9.45 26.72
CA LYS A 334 19.06 10.30 25.67
C LYS A 334 20.51 9.95 25.38
N TRP A 335 20.97 10.22 24.16
CA TRP A 335 22.38 10.04 23.80
C TRP A 335 23.31 10.86 24.70
N SER A 336 22.92 12.09 25.07
CA SER A 336 23.70 12.92 26.00
C SER A 336 23.81 12.32 27.40
N GLN A 337 22.83 11.54 27.84
CA GLN A 337 22.87 10.83 29.12
C GLN A 337 23.72 9.57 29.01
N LEU A 338 23.63 8.85 27.88
CA LEU A 338 24.50 7.70 27.60
C LEU A 338 25.98 8.11 27.60
N ARG A 339 26.31 9.22 26.92
CA ARG A 339 27.67 9.79 26.93
C ARG A 339 28.20 9.98 28.35
N LYS A 340 27.41 10.61 29.22
CA LYS A 340 27.77 10.84 30.63
C LYS A 340 27.96 9.53 31.40
N LYS A 341 27.11 8.53 31.17
CA LYS A 341 27.22 7.21 31.82
C LYS A 341 28.46 6.43 31.39
N LEU A 342 28.93 6.65 30.17
CA LEU A 342 30.11 5.99 29.61
C LEU A 342 31.41 6.78 29.85
N ASP A 343 31.33 7.95 30.48
CA ASP A 343 32.46 8.86 30.70
C ASP A 343 33.30 9.12 29.43
N LEU A 344 32.62 9.37 28.31
CA LEU A 344 33.30 9.57 27.03
C LEU A 344 33.91 10.96 26.92
N ALA A 345 35.15 11.01 26.45
CA ALA A 345 35.83 12.25 26.07
C ALA A 345 35.02 13.07 25.04
N ASP A 346 35.18 14.39 25.07
CA ASP A 346 34.50 15.31 24.14
C ASP A 346 34.86 15.04 22.67
N THR A 347 36.02 14.44 22.44
CA THR A 347 36.52 14.05 21.12
C THR A 347 35.93 12.74 20.59
N ALA A 348 35.34 11.91 21.45
CA ALA A 348 34.72 10.64 21.04
C ALA A 348 33.30 10.89 20.49
N THR A 349 32.93 10.18 19.43
CA THR A 349 31.61 10.32 18.77
C THR A 349 30.88 8.99 18.67
N PHE A 350 29.54 9.02 18.73
CA PHE A 350 28.74 7.86 18.39
C PHE A 350 28.58 7.79 16.86
N ALA A 351 28.91 6.64 16.26
CA ALA A 351 28.82 6.45 14.82
C ALA A 351 27.40 6.79 14.30
N GLY A 352 27.32 7.73 13.37
CA GLY A 352 26.06 8.16 12.75
C GLY A 352 25.18 9.10 13.58
N ILE A 353 25.64 9.57 14.75
CA ILE A 353 24.91 10.54 15.59
C ILE A 353 25.74 11.82 15.73
N ARG A 354 25.12 12.97 15.44
CA ARG A 354 25.78 14.27 15.65
C ARG A 354 25.69 14.67 17.12
N GLN A 355 26.77 15.23 17.66
CA GLN A 355 26.82 15.71 19.04
C GLN A 355 25.71 16.74 19.35
N SER A 356 25.34 17.58 18.38
CA SER A 356 24.22 18.54 18.50
C SER A 356 22.85 17.89 18.66
N ASP A 357 22.70 16.66 18.17
CA ASP A 357 21.45 15.91 18.20
C ASP A 357 21.36 15.10 19.52
N GLU A 358 22.47 14.89 20.24
CA GLU A 358 22.52 14.04 21.44
C GLU A 358 21.59 14.50 22.57
N ALA A 359 21.37 15.81 22.70
CA ALA A 359 20.50 16.38 23.73
C ALA A 359 18.99 16.24 23.41
N LYS A 360 18.66 16.07 22.12
CA LYS A 360 17.28 16.00 21.62
C LYS A 360 16.83 14.57 21.42
N ASP A 361 17.71 13.74 20.87
CA ASP A 361 17.38 12.40 20.42
C ASP A 361 17.48 11.36 21.53
N ALA A 362 16.47 10.49 21.59
CA ALA A 362 16.45 9.35 22.50
C ALA A 362 17.24 8.19 21.88
N CYS A 363 18.20 7.65 22.63
CA CYS A 363 18.92 6.42 22.34
C CYS A 363 18.00 5.21 22.61
N VAL A 364 17.49 5.07 23.85
CA VAL A 364 16.60 3.98 24.25
C VAL A 364 15.26 4.54 24.75
N LYS A 365 14.15 3.97 24.30
CA LYS A 365 12.79 4.33 24.71
C LYS A 365 12.16 3.20 25.53
N ILE A 366 11.39 3.57 26.56
CA ILE A 366 10.72 2.65 27.50
C ILE A 366 9.24 3.01 27.75
N PRO A 367 8.42 3.22 26.70
CA PRO A 367 7.06 3.73 26.87
C PRO A 367 6.11 2.77 27.60
N ALA A 368 6.24 1.45 27.46
CA ALA A 368 5.40 0.49 28.20
C ALA A 368 5.73 0.50 29.69
N TRP A 369 7.03 0.47 30.03
CA TRP A 369 7.47 0.60 31.42
C TRP A 369 7.04 1.96 32.03
N ASN A 370 7.15 3.04 31.26
CA ASN A 370 6.66 4.35 31.69
C ASN A 370 5.15 4.37 31.93
N ALA A 371 4.35 3.69 31.12
CA ALA A 371 2.91 3.60 31.34
C ALA A 371 2.57 2.86 32.63
N LEU A 372 3.20 1.71 32.89
CA LEU A 372 3.02 0.97 34.16
C LEU A 372 3.41 1.85 35.36
N CYS A 373 4.59 2.46 35.31
CA CYS A 373 5.08 3.35 36.35
C CYS A 373 4.16 4.56 36.59
N SER A 374 3.83 5.30 35.54
CA SER A 374 3.09 6.57 35.67
C SER A 374 1.66 6.36 36.16
N THR A 375 1.06 5.21 35.84
CA THR A 375 -0.26 4.83 36.35
C THR A 375 -0.18 4.29 37.78
N LEU A 376 0.66 3.28 38.02
CA LEU A 376 0.60 2.51 39.27
C LEU A 376 1.40 3.12 40.41
N HIS A 377 2.38 4.00 40.15
CA HIS A 377 3.25 4.53 41.21
C HIS A 377 2.49 5.31 42.30
N ALA A 378 1.39 5.97 41.97
CA ALA A 378 0.54 6.63 42.98
C ALA A 378 -0.64 5.76 43.41
N LEU A 379 -1.20 4.95 42.48
CA LEU A 379 -2.43 4.19 42.70
C LEU A 379 -2.18 2.89 43.48
N ASN A 380 -1.12 2.14 43.16
CA ASN A 380 -0.78 0.87 43.80
C ASN A 380 0.74 0.59 43.68
N PRO A 381 1.58 1.18 44.56
CA PRO A 381 3.03 1.00 44.53
C PRO A 381 3.48 -0.44 44.81
N ALA A 382 2.74 -1.18 45.64
CA ALA A 382 3.04 -2.56 45.97
C ALA A 382 2.93 -3.47 44.74
N LEU A 383 1.86 -3.30 43.95
CA LEU A 383 1.71 -3.97 42.66
C LEU A 383 2.82 -3.59 41.68
N LEU A 384 3.18 -2.30 41.58
CA LEU A 384 4.26 -1.87 40.69
C LEU A 384 5.61 -2.52 41.03
N ASN A 385 5.94 -2.66 42.32
CA ASN A 385 7.15 -3.37 42.75
C ASN A 385 7.08 -4.87 42.43
N ARG A 386 5.91 -5.51 42.62
CA ARG A 386 5.72 -6.92 42.20
C ARG A 386 5.95 -7.10 40.69
N LEU A 387 5.46 -6.19 39.85
CA LEU A 387 5.67 -6.23 38.40
C LEU A 387 7.11 -5.90 37.99
N HIS A 388 7.83 -5.11 38.80
CA HIS A 388 9.26 -4.88 38.60
C HIS A 388 10.08 -6.16 38.87
N ASP A 389 9.78 -6.83 39.98
CA ASP A 389 10.52 -8.01 40.42
C ASP A 389 10.17 -9.26 39.62
N ASP A 390 8.94 -9.33 39.08
CA ASP A 390 8.47 -10.35 38.15
C ASP A 390 8.10 -9.73 36.79
N ILE A 391 9.11 -9.63 35.92
CA ILE A 391 8.96 -9.07 34.57
C ILE A 391 8.08 -9.97 33.69
N ASP A 392 8.03 -11.27 33.97
CA ASP A 392 7.16 -12.19 33.23
C ASP A 392 5.69 -11.89 33.53
N LEU A 393 5.35 -11.58 34.78
CA LEU A 393 4.03 -11.10 35.18
C LEU A 393 3.71 -9.73 34.55
N ALA A 394 4.66 -8.79 34.54
CA ALA A 394 4.49 -7.51 33.85
C ALA A 394 4.21 -7.68 32.35
N ASP A 395 4.90 -8.61 31.70
CA ASP A 395 4.66 -8.95 30.31
C ASP A 395 3.25 -9.51 30.08
N GLU A 396 2.72 -10.33 30.99
CA GLU A 396 1.34 -10.84 30.91
C GLU A 396 0.32 -9.71 31.03
N VAL A 397 0.54 -8.75 31.93
CA VAL A 397 -0.28 -7.53 32.05
C VAL A 397 -0.26 -6.72 30.76
N CYS A 398 0.93 -6.45 30.21
CA CYS A 398 1.08 -5.74 28.94
C CYS A 398 0.45 -6.50 27.76
N ALA A 399 0.50 -7.85 27.78
CA ALA A 399 -0.15 -8.69 26.78
C ALA A 399 -1.66 -8.64 26.87
N ALA A 400 -2.24 -8.65 28.07
CA ALA A 400 -3.66 -8.44 28.27
C ALA A 400 -4.09 -7.03 27.84
N ALA A 401 -3.31 -5.99 28.16
CA ALA A 401 -3.61 -4.61 27.77
C ALA A 401 -3.56 -4.43 26.24
N THR A 402 -2.66 -5.16 25.56
CA THR A 402 -2.54 -5.17 24.09
C THR A 402 -3.64 -5.98 23.40
N PHE A 403 -4.21 -6.95 24.10
CA PHE A 403 -5.31 -7.77 23.62
C PHE A 403 -6.64 -7.03 23.69
N ALA A 404 -6.88 -6.31 24.79
CA ALA A 404 -8.19 -5.82 25.15
C ALA A 404 -8.59 -4.48 24.49
N SER A 405 -9.86 -4.39 24.11
CA SER A 405 -10.51 -3.18 23.62
C SER A 405 -11.57 -2.62 24.59
N SER A 406 -11.66 -3.16 25.80
CA SER A 406 -12.60 -2.76 26.85
C SER A 406 -12.07 -3.18 28.23
N SER A 407 -12.61 -2.58 29.30
CA SER A 407 -12.34 -2.97 30.68
C SER A 407 -12.69 -4.43 30.95
N GLU A 408 -13.88 -4.86 30.51
CA GLU A 408 -14.36 -6.25 30.64
C GLU A 408 -13.40 -7.25 29.96
N SER A 409 -12.99 -6.96 28.72
CA SER A 409 -12.05 -7.83 27.99
C SER A 409 -10.67 -7.83 28.63
N PHE A 410 -10.24 -6.72 29.23
CA PHE A 410 -8.96 -6.62 29.90
C PHE A 410 -8.96 -7.44 31.20
N ALA A 411 -9.95 -7.23 32.06
CA ALA A 411 -10.12 -7.98 33.30
C ALA A 411 -10.24 -9.49 33.05
N THR A 412 -11.07 -9.90 32.07
CA THR A 412 -11.19 -11.30 31.68
C THR A 412 -9.84 -11.87 31.22
N ARG A 413 -9.08 -11.11 30.42
CA ARG A 413 -7.82 -11.59 29.86
C ARG A 413 -6.71 -11.72 30.91
N ILE A 414 -6.70 -10.84 31.91
CA ILE A 414 -5.81 -10.95 33.07
C ILE A 414 -6.15 -12.22 33.87
N ALA A 415 -7.42 -12.42 34.23
CA ALA A 415 -7.86 -13.59 34.99
C ALA A 415 -7.55 -14.93 34.30
N GLU A 416 -7.47 -14.98 32.97
CA GLU A 416 -7.06 -16.17 32.22
C GLU A 416 -5.56 -16.46 32.21
N ARG A 417 -4.74 -15.46 32.51
CA ARG A 417 -3.28 -15.50 32.29
C ARG A 417 -2.47 -15.47 33.58
N THR A 418 -3.07 -14.97 34.64
CA THR A 418 -2.39 -14.66 35.90
C THR A 418 -3.29 -15.03 37.06
N ASP A 419 -2.69 -15.60 38.10
CA ASP A 419 -3.33 -15.82 39.39
C ASP A 419 -2.82 -14.80 40.42
N GLY A 420 -3.59 -14.51 41.47
CA GLY A 420 -3.09 -13.74 42.62
C GLY A 420 -3.14 -12.21 42.51
N PHE A 421 -3.99 -11.64 41.65
CA PHE A 421 -4.37 -10.23 41.73
C PHE A 421 -5.56 -10.02 42.66
N THR A 422 -5.45 -9.08 43.60
CA THR A 422 -6.58 -8.67 44.45
C THR A 422 -7.56 -7.79 43.68
N LYS A 423 -8.70 -7.46 44.28
CA LYS A 423 -9.63 -6.49 43.71
C LYS A 423 -8.97 -5.11 43.57
N GLU A 424 -8.18 -4.66 44.55
CA GLU A 424 -7.46 -3.40 44.45
C GLU A 424 -6.41 -3.41 43.33
N ASP A 425 -5.74 -4.54 43.12
CA ASP A 425 -4.82 -4.70 41.99
C ASP A 425 -5.56 -4.52 40.66
N MET A 426 -6.71 -5.18 40.51
CA MET A 426 -7.52 -5.09 39.30
C MET A 426 -8.06 -3.68 39.05
N ASP A 427 -8.54 -3.00 40.09
CA ASP A 427 -9.04 -1.62 39.98
C ASP A 427 -7.91 -0.66 39.54
N ALA A 428 -6.69 -0.83 40.07
CA ALA A 428 -5.52 -0.06 39.64
C ALA A 428 -5.08 -0.39 38.20
N LEU A 429 -5.14 -1.66 37.79
CA LEU A 429 -4.81 -2.07 36.41
C LEU A 429 -5.82 -1.52 35.41
N LEU A 430 -7.11 -1.42 35.77
CA LEU A 430 -8.16 -0.85 34.92
C LEU A 430 -7.94 0.65 34.59
N GLU A 431 -7.01 1.32 35.28
CA GLU A 431 -6.58 2.68 34.96
C GLU A 431 -5.46 2.75 33.91
N LEU A 432 -4.87 1.61 33.53
CA LEU A 432 -3.88 1.55 32.45
C LEU A 432 -4.50 1.97 31.12
N PRO A 433 -3.72 2.55 30.19
CA PRO A 433 -4.22 2.99 28.90
C PRO A 433 -4.36 1.81 27.90
N TYR A 434 -5.05 0.73 28.27
CA TYR A 434 -5.37 -0.38 27.36
C TYR A 434 -6.21 0.13 26.18
N GLY A 435 -6.07 -0.52 25.02
CA GLY A 435 -6.67 -0.07 23.76
C GLY A 435 -6.05 1.21 23.15
N SER A 436 -5.07 1.84 23.82
CA SER A 436 -4.31 2.97 23.25
C SER A 436 -3.32 2.52 22.17
N LYS A 437 -2.83 3.46 21.35
CA LYS A 437 -1.80 3.17 20.33
C LYS A 437 -0.52 2.55 20.91
N LEU A 438 -0.22 2.78 22.18
CA LEU A 438 0.92 2.15 22.85
C LEU A 438 0.72 0.63 22.91
N PHE A 439 -0.36 0.19 23.55
CA PHE A 439 -0.74 -1.22 23.65
C PHE A 439 -1.47 -1.69 22.38
N THR A 440 -0.89 -1.45 21.20
CA THR A 440 -1.39 -2.01 19.94
C THR A 440 -0.29 -2.67 19.15
N GLY A 441 -0.63 -3.83 18.59
CA GLY A 441 0.23 -4.54 17.65
C GLY A 441 1.24 -5.49 18.29
N TYR A 442 1.68 -6.43 17.47
CA TYR A 442 2.53 -7.54 17.87
C TYR A 442 3.85 -7.47 17.10
N GLY A 443 4.94 -7.87 17.75
CA GLY A 443 6.27 -7.97 17.16
C GLY A 443 6.39 -9.15 16.20
N SER A 444 7.60 -9.47 15.77
CA SER A 444 7.91 -10.72 15.04
C SER A 444 8.19 -11.90 15.98
N THR A 445 8.56 -11.61 17.21
CA THR A 445 9.00 -12.57 18.23
C THR A 445 7.87 -12.88 19.20
N SER A 446 7.77 -14.11 19.71
CA SER A 446 6.81 -14.48 20.75
C SER A 446 7.27 -13.98 22.12
N LEU A 447 6.36 -13.92 23.08
CA LEU A 447 6.74 -13.56 24.45
C LEU A 447 7.72 -14.59 25.06
N LYS A 448 7.50 -15.89 24.77
CA LYS A 448 8.42 -16.97 25.14
C LYS A 448 9.84 -16.72 24.62
N ALA A 449 9.98 -16.45 23.32
CA ALA A 449 11.29 -16.18 22.74
C ALA A 449 11.90 -14.85 23.22
N LEU A 450 11.08 -13.83 23.51
CA LEU A 450 11.57 -12.58 24.10
C LEU A 450 12.13 -12.78 25.51
N ARG A 451 11.50 -13.61 26.35
CA ARG A 451 12.01 -13.97 27.67
C ARG A 451 13.34 -14.71 27.58
N MET A 452 13.42 -15.72 26.71
CA MET A 452 14.68 -16.43 26.42
C MET A 452 15.81 -15.48 26.01
N LEU A 453 15.53 -14.53 25.11
CA LEU A 453 16.51 -13.53 24.68
C LEU A 453 16.89 -12.55 25.79
N ARG A 454 15.91 -12.05 26.56
CA ARG A 454 16.13 -11.16 27.70
C ARG A 454 17.09 -11.81 28.70
N ASP A 455 16.79 -13.04 29.09
CA ASP A 455 17.57 -13.78 30.08
C ASP A 455 18.99 -14.08 29.55
N ALA A 456 19.13 -14.39 28.25
CA ALA A 456 20.43 -14.59 27.64
C ALA A 456 21.32 -13.33 27.67
N PHE A 457 20.76 -12.14 27.48
CA PHE A 457 21.53 -10.89 27.52
C PHE A 457 22.12 -10.57 28.90
N GLU A 458 21.64 -11.20 29.98
CA GLU A 458 22.24 -11.06 31.31
C GLU A 458 23.64 -11.72 31.39
N ASP A 459 23.95 -12.68 30.51
CA ASP A 459 25.29 -13.27 30.41
C ASP A 459 26.26 -12.29 29.74
N THR A 460 27.36 -11.98 30.44
CA THR A 460 28.40 -11.08 29.96
C THR A 460 29.19 -11.62 28.77
N LYS A 461 28.98 -12.87 28.35
CA LYS A 461 29.50 -13.45 27.11
C LYS A 461 28.70 -13.06 25.87
N ILE A 462 27.49 -12.53 26.02
CA ILE A 462 26.63 -12.17 24.90
C ILE A 462 26.97 -10.76 24.40
N GLU A 463 27.61 -10.67 23.24
CA GLU A 463 28.01 -9.39 22.65
C GLU A 463 26.88 -8.78 21.81
N ARG A 464 26.11 -9.61 21.11
CA ARG A 464 25.04 -9.17 20.20
C ARG A 464 23.88 -10.15 20.15
N LEU A 465 22.80 -9.73 19.47
CA LEU A 465 21.58 -10.54 19.32
C LEU A 465 21.85 -11.92 18.69
N TYR A 466 22.77 -12.01 17.73
CA TYR A 466 23.11 -13.30 17.13
C TYR A 466 23.61 -14.31 18.17
N ASP A 467 24.47 -13.88 19.08
CA ASP A 467 25.02 -14.76 20.11
C ASP A 467 23.92 -15.21 21.08
N ALA A 468 22.99 -14.31 21.42
CA ALA A 468 21.80 -14.66 22.20
C ALA A 468 20.89 -15.66 21.47
N GLU A 469 20.68 -15.50 20.15
CA GLU A 469 19.91 -16.46 19.34
C GLU A 469 20.56 -17.85 19.32
N VAL A 470 21.89 -17.91 19.23
CA VAL A 470 22.64 -19.18 19.24
C VAL A 470 22.60 -19.80 20.64
N ALA A 471 22.92 -19.04 21.70
CA ALA A 471 22.94 -19.54 23.07
C ALA A 471 21.57 -20.08 23.54
N THR A 472 20.47 -19.53 23.00
CA THR A 472 19.11 -19.97 23.32
C THR A 472 18.57 -21.05 22.39
N GLY A 473 19.31 -21.46 21.34
CA GLY A 473 18.87 -22.38 20.30
C GLY A 473 17.81 -21.80 19.34
N LEU A 474 17.49 -20.52 19.45
CA LEU A 474 16.50 -19.85 18.60
C LEU A 474 17.02 -19.70 17.15
N TYR A 475 18.32 -19.57 16.95
CA TYR A 475 18.93 -19.51 15.61
C TYR A 475 18.59 -20.78 14.80
N ASP A 476 18.90 -21.96 15.33
CA ASP A 476 18.66 -23.24 14.67
C ASP A 476 17.16 -23.49 14.45
N ALA A 477 16.32 -23.11 15.42
CA ALA A 477 14.87 -23.21 15.29
C ALA A 477 14.34 -22.36 14.12
N ARG A 478 14.86 -21.14 13.95
CA ARG A 478 14.51 -20.26 12.83
C ARG A 478 14.95 -20.83 11.48
N GLU A 479 16.16 -21.37 11.40
CA GLU A 479 16.67 -21.99 10.17
C GLU A 479 15.85 -23.23 9.77
N ALA A 480 15.52 -24.09 10.75
CA ALA A 480 14.67 -25.26 10.50
C ALA A 480 13.26 -24.88 10.00
N LEU A 481 12.67 -23.80 10.54
CA LEU A 481 11.38 -23.27 10.05
C LEU A 481 11.49 -22.68 8.65
N ALA A 482 12.59 -21.97 8.35
CA ALA A 482 12.85 -21.44 7.02
C ALA A 482 12.95 -22.58 6.00
N ALA A 483 13.72 -23.63 6.29
CA ALA A 483 13.86 -24.81 5.43
C ALA A 483 12.50 -25.47 5.12
N LYS A 484 11.66 -25.71 6.13
CA LYS A 484 10.30 -26.25 5.95
C LYS A 484 9.41 -25.35 5.11
N ARG A 485 9.47 -24.04 5.35
CA ARG A 485 8.69 -23.06 4.58
C ARG A 485 9.17 -22.97 3.15
N ASN A 486 10.45 -23.13 2.90
CA ASN A 486 11.08 -22.84 1.62
C ASN A 486 11.09 -24.05 0.68
N ALA A 487 10.62 -25.22 1.12
CA ALA A 487 10.50 -26.39 0.24
C ALA A 487 9.70 -26.07 -1.06
N PRO A 488 10.25 -26.38 -2.25
CA PRO A 488 9.56 -26.17 -3.52
C PRO A 488 8.30 -27.04 -3.62
N ASP A 489 7.24 -26.51 -4.23
CA ASP A 489 5.97 -27.23 -4.43
C ASP A 489 5.99 -27.89 -5.81
N ASN A 490 6.38 -29.17 -5.86
CA ASN A 490 6.46 -29.96 -7.10
C ASN A 490 7.28 -29.28 -8.23
N GLY A 491 8.35 -28.56 -7.87
CA GLY A 491 9.20 -27.82 -8.81
C GLY A 491 8.63 -26.48 -9.30
N PHE A 492 7.47 -26.04 -8.78
CA PHE A 492 6.84 -24.78 -9.13
C PHE A 492 6.89 -23.75 -8.01
N LEU A 493 6.79 -22.47 -8.38
CA LEU A 493 6.69 -21.39 -7.43
C LEU A 493 5.36 -21.48 -6.67
N LYS A 494 5.44 -21.62 -5.34
CA LYS A 494 4.26 -21.65 -4.45
C LYS A 494 3.62 -20.26 -4.30
N PRO A 495 2.34 -20.16 -3.88
CA PRO A 495 1.69 -18.87 -3.66
C PRO A 495 2.44 -17.96 -2.67
N TYR A 496 2.63 -16.68 -3.04
CA TYR A 496 3.27 -15.70 -2.16
C TYR A 496 2.50 -15.48 -0.84
N SER A 497 1.17 -15.61 -0.85
CA SER A 497 0.35 -15.58 0.39
C SER A 497 0.69 -16.71 1.36
N SER A 498 1.14 -17.86 0.86
CA SER A 498 1.58 -18.99 1.68
C SER A 498 3.03 -18.81 2.16
N TYR A 499 3.86 -18.12 1.37
CA TYR A 499 5.22 -17.75 1.77
C TYR A 499 5.25 -16.64 2.83
N SER A 500 4.45 -15.58 2.62
CA SER A 500 4.31 -14.42 3.49
C SER A 500 2.84 -14.26 3.94
N PRO A 501 2.37 -15.10 4.89
CA PRO A 501 0.97 -15.07 5.36
C PRO A 501 0.60 -13.77 6.09
N ILE A 502 1.59 -12.93 6.40
CA ILE A 502 1.43 -11.64 7.07
C ILE A 502 1.10 -10.54 6.04
N CYS A 503 1.44 -10.73 4.77
CA CYS A 503 1.15 -9.75 3.74
C CYS A 503 -0.36 -9.68 3.47
N THR A 504 -1.02 -8.64 3.96
CA THR A 504 -2.45 -8.40 3.74
C THR A 504 -2.74 -7.33 2.68
N ASN A 505 -1.71 -6.87 1.95
CA ASN A 505 -1.89 -5.85 0.91
C ASN A 505 -2.44 -6.49 -0.37
N PRO A 506 -3.70 -6.22 -0.77
CA PRO A 506 -4.32 -6.88 -1.90
C PRO A 506 -3.63 -6.59 -3.23
N VAL A 507 -2.99 -5.42 -3.38
CA VAL A 507 -2.25 -5.08 -4.61
C VAL A 507 -1.03 -5.96 -4.76
N VAL A 508 -0.24 -6.08 -3.69
CA VAL A 508 0.94 -6.97 -3.66
C VAL A 508 0.52 -8.41 -3.92
N LEU A 509 -0.51 -8.90 -3.23
CA LEU A 509 -1.00 -10.27 -3.42
C LEU A 509 -1.46 -10.52 -4.86
N ARG A 510 -2.12 -9.54 -5.50
CA ARG A 510 -2.55 -9.65 -6.90
C ARG A 510 -1.35 -9.68 -7.85
N SER A 511 -0.41 -8.75 -7.73
CA SER A 511 0.79 -8.72 -8.57
C SER A 511 1.63 -9.99 -8.39
N CYS A 512 1.89 -10.45 -7.16
CA CYS A 512 2.62 -11.70 -6.91
C CYS A 512 1.87 -12.93 -7.43
N ALA A 513 0.53 -12.95 -7.40
CA ALA A 513 -0.25 -14.04 -7.97
C ALA A 513 -0.12 -14.11 -9.50
N GLN A 514 -0.09 -12.95 -10.19
CA GLN A 514 0.17 -12.93 -11.63
C GLN A 514 1.61 -13.32 -11.96
N LEU A 515 2.59 -12.80 -11.20
CA LEU A 515 3.99 -13.19 -11.34
C LEU A 515 4.16 -14.71 -11.19
N ARG A 516 3.51 -15.32 -10.20
CA ARG A 516 3.50 -16.79 -10.04
C ARG A 516 2.96 -17.51 -11.28
N ARG A 517 1.86 -17.03 -11.87
CA ARG A 517 1.28 -17.65 -13.07
C ARG A 517 2.26 -17.59 -14.23
N ILE A 518 2.91 -16.45 -14.43
CA ILE A 518 3.92 -16.24 -15.47
C ILE A 518 5.13 -17.16 -15.26
N ILE A 519 5.74 -17.13 -14.06
CA ILE A 519 6.89 -17.98 -13.73
C ILE A 519 6.56 -19.46 -13.92
N ASN A 520 5.43 -19.93 -13.38
CA ASN A 520 5.07 -21.34 -13.51
C ASN A 520 4.76 -21.72 -14.97
N SER A 521 4.28 -20.78 -15.79
CA SER A 521 4.08 -21.05 -17.23
C SER A 521 5.41 -21.11 -17.96
N ILE A 522 6.37 -20.22 -17.66
CA ILE A 522 7.75 -20.31 -18.17
C ILE A 522 8.39 -21.65 -17.78
N ILE A 523 8.25 -22.07 -16.52
CA ILE A 523 8.80 -23.35 -16.05
C ILE A 523 8.22 -24.53 -16.81
N ARG A 524 6.91 -24.51 -17.12
CA ARG A 524 6.27 -25.56 -17.94
C ARG A 524 6.81 -25.57 -19.37
N HIS A 525 6.83 -24.43 -20.05
CA HIS A 525 7.18 -24.35 -21.48
C HIS A 525 8.68 -24.43 -21.75
N TYR A 526 9.51 -23.75 -20.96
CA TYR A 526 10.94 -23.56 -21.25
C TYR A 526 11.87 -24.14 -20.18
N GLY A 527 11.40 -24.23 -18.94
CA GLY A 527 12.16 -24.77 -17.81
C GLY A 527 12.49 -23.74 -16.76
N LEU A 528 13.15 -24.18 -15.69
CA LEU A 528 13.62 -23.26 -14.67
C LEU A 528 14.69 -22.36 -15.29
N PRO A 529 14.53 -21.02 -15.29
CA PRO A 529 15.59 -20.13 -15.73
C PRO A 529 16.81 -20.24 -14.81
N ASP A 530 18.02 -20.25 -15.37
CA ASP A 530 19.28 -20.28 -14.59
C ASP A 530 19.47 -19.00 -13.77
N THR A 531 18.93 -17.88 -14.24
CA THR A 531 19.00 -16.60 -13.55
C THR A 531 17.69 -15.83 -13.70
N ILE A 532 17.22 -15.24 -12.62
CA ILE A 532 16.06 -14.34 -12.61
C ILE A 532 16.50 -12.96 -12.13
N ARG A 533 16.22 -11.93 -12.93
CA ARG A 533 16.41 -10.52 -12.57
C ARG A 533 15.06 -9.85 -12.51
N VAL A 534 14.74 -9.23 -11.38
CA VAL A 534 13.44 -8.59 -11.16
C VAL A 534 13.60 -7.11 -10.79
N GLU A 535 12.89 -6.25 -11.50
CA GLU A 535 12.60 -4.89 -11.08
C GLU A 535 11.16 -4.85 -10.55
N VAL A 536 10.95 -4.25 -9.37
CA VAL A 536 9.60 -4.03 -8.84
C VAL A 536 9.23 -2.53 -8.99
N ALA A 537 7.99 -2.19 -9.30
CA ALA A 537 7.61 -0.79 -9.45
C ALA A 537 7.65 -0.03 -8.12
N ASN A 538 7.95 1.26 -8.17
CA ASN A 538 7.98 2.15 -7.00
C ASN A 538 6.69 2.08 -6.15
N ASP A 539 5.53 1.90 -6.78
CA ASP A 539 4.24 1.85 -6.09
C ASP A 539 4.02 0.62 -5.20
N LEU A 540 4.72 -0.48 -5.51
CA LEU A 540 4.77 -1.69 -4.70
C LEU A 540 5.88 -1.62 -3.64
N LYS A 541 6.98 -0.92 -3.96
CA LYS A 541 8.17 -0.82 -3.10
C LYS A 541 8.01 0.19 -1.95
N HIS A 542 7.21 1.24 -2.11
CA HIS A 542 7.14 2.36 -1.15
C HIS A 542 5.94 2.30 -0.19
N THR A 543 6.23 2.58 1.08
CA THR A 543 5.23 2.89 2.11
C THR A 543 4.60 4.27 1.89
N GLU A 544 3.42 4.51 2.49
CA GLU A 544 2.76 5.83 2.43
C GLU A 544 3.63 6.98 2.96
N HIS A 545 4.49 6.70 3.94
CA HIS A 545 5.43 7.70 4.46
C HIS A 545 6.51 8.04 3.43
N GLU A 546 7.13 7.03 2.80
CA GLU A 546 8.12 7.24 1.74
C GLU A 546 7.51 7.94 0.52
N LYS A 547 6.28 7.59 0.13
CA LYS A 547 5.56 8.28 -0.95
C LYS A 547 5.39 9.77 -0.64
N LYS A 548 5.06 10.13 0.61
CA LYS A 548 4.99 11.54 1.02
C LYS A 548 6.33 12.24 0.92
N ILE A 549 7.42 11.61 1.36
CA ILE A 549 8.78 12.17 1.24
C ILE A 549 9.12 12.40 -0.24
N ILE A 550 8.84 11.43 -1.12
CA ILE A 550 9.08 11.55 -2.57
C ILE A 550 8.25 12.68 -3.16
N THR A 551 6.96 12.78 -2.82
CA THR A 551 6.10 13.87 -3.29
C THR A 551 6.61 15.23 -2.83
N SER A 552 7.00 15.36 -1.56
CA SER A 552 7.60 16.59 -1.03
C SER A 552 8.92 16.92 -1.75
N GLY A 553 9.76 15.92 -2.02
CA GLY A 553 11.00 16.07 -2.80
C GLY A 553 10.74 16.47 -4.26
N ASN A 554 9.71 15.93 -4.91
CA ASN A 554 9.30 16.30 -6.26
C ASN A 554 8.79 17.74 -6.32
N ILE A 555 8.01 18.17 -5.32
CA ILE A 555 7.56 19.56 -5.20
C ILE A 555 8.76 20.49 -5.02
N PHE A 556 9.72 20.13 -4.16
CA PHE A 556 10.96 20.89 -3.98
C PHE A 556 11.75 20.99 -5.29
N ASN A 557 12.00 19.86 -5.96
CA ASN A 557 12.70 19.81 -7.25
C ASN A 557 12.01 20.68 -8.31
N ARG A 558 10.67 20.67 -8.36
CA ARG A 558 9.90 21.50 -9.29
C ARG A 558 10.14 22.98 -9.04
N ARG A 559 10.06 23.42 -7.77
CA ARG A 559 10.33 24.82 -7.38
C ARG A 559 11.76 25.24 -7.71
N THR A 560 12.76 24.38 -7.45
CA THR A 560 14.15 24.68 -7.77
C THR A 560 14.36 24.77 -9.29
N ASN A 561 13.71 23.90 -10.06
CA ASN A 561 13.77 23.95 -11.52
C ASN A 561 13.07 25.18 -12.09
N GLU A 562 11.91 25.58 -11.55
CA GLU A 562 11.21 26.81 -11.94
C GLU A 562 12.09 28.04 -11.72
N LYS A 563 12.67 28.18 -10.52
CA LYS A 563 13.61 29.28 -10.24
C LYS A 563 14.81 29.29 -11.20
N ALA A 564 15.42 28.14 -11.45
CA ALA A 564 16.55 28.05 -12.36
C ALA A 564 16.16 28.39 -13.82
N LYS A 565 14.93 28.06 -14.25
CA LYS A 565 14.41 28.51 -15.54
C LYS A 565 14.24 30.03 -15.58
N ASP A 566 13.68 30.62 -14.53
CA ASP A 566 13.48 32.08 -14.44
C ASP A 566 14.83 32.82 -14.51
N ASP A 567 15.84 32.35 -13.78
CA ASP A 567 17.20 32.90 -13.80
C ASP A 567 17.80 32.85 -15.24
N ILE A 568 17.59 31.75 -15.97
CA ILE A 568 18.07 31.58 -17.36
C ILE A 568 17.34 32.49 -18.33
N VAL A 569 16.00 32.58 -18.20
CA VAL A 569 15.16 33.44 -19.03
C VAL A 569 15.56 34.90 -18.86
N GLN A 570 15.72 35.34 -17.61
CA GLN A 570 16.16 36.70 -17.29
C GLN A 570 17.56 36.98 -17.85
N PHE A 571 18.49 36.04 -17.73
CA PHE A 571 19.87 36.23 -18.17
C PHE A 571 20.01 36.34 -19.69
N PHE A 572 19.33 35.46 -20.44
CA PHE A 572 19.41 35.44 -21.90
C PHE A 572 18.37 36.33 -22.59
N GLY A 573 17.44 36.95 -21.85
CA GLY A 573 16.33 37.70 -22.41
C GLY A 573 15.38 36.83 -23.24
N LEU A 574 15.15 35.58 -22.82
CA LEU A 574 14.28 34.65 -23.54
C LEU A 574 12.81 35.07 -23.38
N PRO A 575 11.94 34.76 -24.37
CA PRO A 575 10.53 35.09 -24.28
C PRO A 575 9.81 34.31 -23.18
N ASP A 576 10.20 33.05 -22.93
CA ASP A 576 9.65 32.21 -21.88
C ASP A 576 10.55 31.03 -21.50
N SER A 577 10.09 30.26 -20.51
CA SER A 577 10.79 29.08 -19.97
C SER A 577 10.79 27.84 -20.86
N ALA A 578 10.07 27.83 -21.99
CA ALA A 578 10.06 26.73 -22.95
C ALA A 578 11.35 26.73 -23.81
N HIS A 579 12.02 27.88 -23.92
CA HIS A 579 13.25 28.07 -24.69
C HIS A 579 14.52 27.72 -23.89
N VAL A 580 14.39 27.29 -22.63
CA VAL A 580 15.50 26.92 -21.75
C VAL A 580 16.05 25.53 -22.10
N LYS A 581 17.34 25.43 -22.39
CA LYS A 581 18.01 24.14 -22.65
C LYS A 581 18.22 23.36 -21.35
N GLY A 582 18.00 22.04 -21.39
CA GLY A 582 18.12 21.17 -20.22
C GLY A 582 19.52 21.14 -19.57
N ARG A 583 20.59 21.31 -20.36
CA ARG A 583 21.97 21.40 -19.85
C ARG A 583 22.19 22.64 -18.98
N ASP A 584 21.64 23.78 -19.41
CA ASP A 584 21.78 25.06 -18.71
C ASP A 584 20.97 25.04 -17.41
N LEU A 585 19.81 24.38 -17.43
CA LEU A 585 18.98 24.16 -16.24
C LEU A 585 19.74 23.43 -15.12
N GLU A 586 20.48 22.38 -15.44
CA GLU A 586 21.24 21.64 -14.42
C GLU A 586 22.43 22.42 -13.88
N LYS A 587 23.15 23.15 -14.75
CA LYS A 587 24.23 24.06 -14.34
C LYS A 587 23.73 25.13 -13.36
N VAL A 588 22.67 25.85 -13.71
CA VAL A 588 22.10 26.91 -12.85
C VAL A 588 21.54 26.35 -11.55
N ARG A 589 20.93 25.16 -11.58
CA ARG A 589 20.48 24.48 -10.36
C ARG A 589 21.66 24.25 -9.39
N LEU A 590 22.76 23.67 -9.88
CA LEU A 590 23.94 23.37 -9.06
C LEU A 590 24.67 24.66 -8.62
N TYR A 591 24.73 25.67 -9.49
CA TYR A 591 25.24 27.00 -9.16
C TYR A 591 24.53 27.60 -7.94
N ASN A 592 23.20 27.65 -8.00
CA ASN A 592 22.35 28.14 -6.91
C ASN A 592 22.47 27.26 -5.65
N GLU A 593 22.59 25.94 -5.82
CA GLU A 593 22.79 24.99 -4.72
C GLU A 593 24.09 25.27 -3.95
N GLN A 594 25.17 25.56 -4.68
CA GLN A 594 26.54 25.76 -4.18
C GLN A 594 26.85 27.21 -3.76
N GLY A 595 25.94 28.15 -4.06
CA GLY A 595 26.18 29.58 -3.81
C GLY A 595 27.23 30.17 -4.75
N GLY A 596 27.26 29.68 -6.00
CA GLY A 596 28.15 30.20 -7.04
C GLY A 596 29.63 29.92 -6.81
N LYS A 597 29.97 28.84 -6.09
CA LYS A 597 31.36 28.45 -5.80
C LYS A 597 31.64 27.03 -6.25
N ASP A 598 32.87 26.80 -6.69
CA ASP A 598 33.43 25.47 -6.88
C ASP A 598 33.58 24.79 -5.50
N PRO A 599 32.95 23.63 -5.26
CA PRO A 599 32.98 22.97 -3.96
C PRO A 599 34.37 22.44 -3.60
N TYR A 600 35.22 22.10 -4.57
CA TYR A 600 36.55 21.54 -4.32
C TYR A 600 37.58 22.60 -3.96
N THR A 601 37.59 23.72 -4.69
CA THR A 601 38.59 24.79 -4.49
C THR A 601 38.06 25.96 -3.68
N GLY A 602 36.74 26.15 -3.63
CA GLY A 602 36.11 27.33 -3.02
C GLY A 602 36.11 28.58 -3.92
N GLN A 603 36.67 28.48 -5.12
CA GLN A 603 36.74 29.59 -6.08
C GLN A 603 35.34 29.98 -6.58
N GLY A 604 35.12 31.28 -6.80
CA GLY A 604 33.87 31.78 -7.38
C GLY A 604 33.69 31.35 -8.83
N ILE A 605 32.46 30.97 -9.18
CA ILE A 605 32.03 30.67 -10.55
C ILE A 605 31.30 31.91 -11.07
N ASP A 606 31.73 32.41 -12.23
CA ASP A 606 31.03 33.48 -12.92
C ASP A 606 29.78 32.93 -13.63
N PHE A 607 28.62 33.51 -13.31
CA PHE A 607 27.33 33.05 -13.82
C PHE A 607 27.20 33.20 -15.33
N GLY A 608 27.71 34.30 -15.90
CA GLY A 608 27.60 34.57 -17.33
C GLY A 608 28.51 33.66 -18.14
N ARG A 609 29.78 33.55 -17.75
CA ARG A 609 30.76 32.65 -18.38
C ARG A 609 30.33 31.19 -18.29
N MET A 610 29.70 30.75 -17.20
CA MET A 610 29.14 29.39 -17.06
C MET A 610 28.16 29.03 -18.19
N LEU A 611 27.37 30.00 -18.63
CA LEU A 611 26.31 29.83 -19.62
C LEU A 611 26.79 30.10 -21.05
N THR A 612 27.77 30.98 -21.24
CA THR A 612 28.25 31.38 -22.58
C THR A 612 29.51 30.62 -23.02
N GLU A 613 30.39 30.23 -22.10
CA GLU A 613 31.65 29.54 -22.40
C GLU A 613 31.52 28.03 -22.19
N LYS A 614 31.78 27.25 -23.25
CA LYS A 614 31.55 25.80 -23.26
C LYS A 614 32.43 25.04 -22.26
N ASP A 615 33.68 25.47 -22.09
CA ASP A 615 34.72 24.74 -21.34
C ASP A 615 35.10 25.45 -20.02
N TYR A 616 34.28 26.38 -19.52
CA TYR A 616 34.56 27.10 -18.28
C TYR A 616 34.24 26.27 -17.02
N VAL A 617 33.11 25.55 -17.04
CA VAL A 617 32.67 24.68 -15.95
C VAL A 617 32.11 23.36 -16.46
N GLU A 618 32.27 22.33 -15.63
CA GLU A 618 31.78 20.98 -15.88
C GLU A 618 30.94 20.50 -14.69
N ILE A 619 30.02 19.58 -14.97
CA ILE A 619 29.28 18.86 -13.93
C ILE A 619 30.10 17.60 -13.64
N ASP A 620 30.69 17.53 -12.46
CA ASP A 620 31.50 16.40 -12.01
C ASP A 620 30.68 15.45 -11.13
N HIS A 621 31.03 14.16 -11.21
CA HIS A 621 30.59 13.13 -10.27
C HIS A 621 31.58 13.06 -9.11
N VAL A 622 31.13 13.46 -7.93
CA VAL A 622 31.92 13.45 -6.68
C VAL A 622 32.60 12.10 -6.48
N LEU A 623 31.81 11.03 -6.44
CA LEU A 623 32.32 9.67 -6.56
C LEU A 623 32.33 9.30 -8.04
N PRO A 624 33.49 8.91 -8.62
CA PRO A 624 33.55 8.63 -10.04
C PRO A 624 32.50 7.62 -10.49
N PHE A 625 31.86 7.89 -11.62
CA PHE A 625 30.72 7.11 -12.09
C PHE A 625 31.13 5.70 -12.52
N SER A 626 32.28 5.54 -13.17
CA SER A 626 32.87 4.25 -13.58
C SER A 626 33.19 3.33 -12.41
N ARG A 627 33.39 3.90 -11.22
CA ARG A 627 33.73 3.18 -9.99
C ARG A 627 32.51 2.99 -9.07
N SER A 628 31.58 3.92 -9.06
CA SER A 628 30.43 3.90 -8.14
C SER A 628 29.10 3.46 -8.77
N CYS A 629 28.94 3.61 -10.09
CA CYS A 629 27.65 3.53 -10.79
C CYS A 629 26.58 4.50 -10.23
N ASP A 630 26.99 5.57 -9.53
CA ASP A 630 26.08 6.53 -8.92
C ASP A 630 25.89 7.77 -9.79
N ASN A 631 24.79 7.82 -10.56
CA ASN A 631 24.41 9.01 -11.32
C ASN A 631 23.30 9.83 -10.62
N SER A 632 23.19 9.73 -9.30
CA SER A 632 22.18 10.47 -8.56
C SER A 632 22.56 11.95 -8.44
N LYS A 633 21.56 12.82 -8.32
CA LYS A 633 21.78 14.27 -8.13
C LYS A 633 22.64 14.60 -6.90
N THR A 634 22.66 13.72 -5.89
CA THR A 634 23.53 13.91 -4.70
C THR A 634 24.99 13.61 -5.00
N ASN A 635 25.31 12.98 -6.13
CA ASN A 635 26.67 12.77 -6.60
C ASN A 635 27.16 13.86 -7.57
N ASN A 636 26.31 14.79 -8.01
CA ASN A 636 26.67 15.78 -9.02
C ASN A 636 27.02 17.12 -8.37
N VAL A 637 28.12 17.73 -8.82
CA VAL A 637 28.54 19.08 -8.43
C VAL A 637 28.99 19.88 -9.66
N LEU A 638 28.83 21.19 -9.62
CA LEU A 638 29.34 22.10 -10.65
C LEU A 638 30.73 22.60 -10.23
N VAL A 639 31.74 22.37 -11.05
CA VAL A 639 33.14 22.69 -10.75
C VAL A 639 33.77 23.42 -11.92
N LEU A 640 34.88 24.12 -11.68
CA LEU A 640 35.71 24.61 -12.77
C LEU A 640 36.30 23.42 -13.52
N THR A 641 36.41 23.54 -14.84
CA THR A 641 36.96 22.47 -15.70
C THR A 641 38.35 22.02 -15.25
N LYS A 642 39.17 22.95 -14.75
CA LYS A 642 40.49 22.63 -14.17
C LYS A 642 40.36 21.70 -12.95
N SER A 643 39.49 22.04 -12.00
CA SER A 643 39.25 21.24 -10.80
C SER A 643 38.80 19.82 -11.14
N ASN A 644 37.94 19.67 -12.18
CA ASN A 644 37.49 18.36 -12.63
C ASN A 644 38.64 17.53 -13.24
N ARG A 645 39.46 18.15 -14.09
CA ARG A 645 40.63 17.51 -14.72
C ARG A 645 41.67 17.09 -13.70
N ASP A 646 41.93 17.94 -12.71
CA ASP A 646 42.89 17.64 -11.64
C ASP A 646 42.38 16.50 -10.75
N LYS A 647 41.08 16.46 -10.42
CA LYS A 647 40.47 15.32 -9.70
C LYS A 647 40.53 14.02 -10.50
N ALA A 648 40.17 14.06 -11.78
CA ALA A 648 40.08 12.89 -12.67
C ALA A 648 39.21 11.76 -12.08
N ASN A 649 39.56 10.48 -12.32
CA ASN A 649 38.82 9.29 -11.85
C ASN A 649 39.10 8.94 -10.36
N ARG A 650 39.26 9.97 -9.52
CA ARG A 650 39.50 9.87 -8.07
C ARG A 650 38.34 10.45 -7.28
N THR A 651 38.17 10.04 -6.03
CA THR A 651 37.30 10.76 -5.08
C THR A 651 37.97 12.06 -4.61
N PRO A 652 37.22 13.02 -4.03
CA PRO A 652 37.84 14.20 -3.41
C PRO A 652 38.88 13.82 -2.37
N TYR A 653 38.64 12.78 -1.57
CA TYR A 653 39.60 12.28 -0.59
C TYR A 653 40.89 11.81 -1.25
N GLU A 654 40.79 10.91 -2.24
CA GLU A 654 41.93 10.34 -2.96
C GLU A 654 42.78 11.42 -3.67
N TRP A 655 42.13 12.45 -4.20
CA TRP A 655 42.84 13.58 -4.83
C TRP A 655 43.49 14.49 -3.77
N MET A 656 42.74 14.94 -2.78
CA MET A 656 43.20 15.91 -1.76
C MET A 656 44.23 15.33 -0.79
N THR A 657 44.36 14.00 -0.72
CA THR A 657 45.38 13.30 0.07
C THR A 657 46.53 12.71 -0.77
N SER A 658 46.54 12.98 -2.09
CA SER A 658 47.56 12.44 -3.01
C SER A 658 48.98 12.99 -2.80
N GLY A 659 49.12 14.12 -2.09
CA GLY A 659 50.39 14.84 -1.94
C GLY A 659 50.75 15.75 -3.13
N GLU A 660 49.86 15.88 -4.12
CA GLU A 660 50.05 16.79 -5.26
C GLU A 660 50.04 18.26 -4.80
N PRO A 661 51.01 19.11 -5.22
CA PRO A 661 51.09 20.51 -4.78
C PRO A 661 49.86 21.37 -5.12
N THR A 662 49.09 20.97 -6.14
CA THR A 662 47.87 21.65 -6.60
C THR A 662 46.60 21.12 -5.95
N ALA A 663 46.68 20.06 -5.13
CA ALA A 663 45.53 19.46 -4.49
C ALA A 663 45.07 20.32 -3.28
N PRO A 664 43.77 20.62 -3.15
CA PRO A 664 43.25 21.31 -1.96
C PRO A 664 43.48 20.51 -0.68
N ASN A 665 43.59 21.21 0.46
CA ASN A 665 43.69 20.55 1.77
C ASN A 665 42.35 19.86 2.13
N TRP A 666 42.43 18.58 2.51
CA TRP A 666 41.27 17.75 2.84
C TRP A 666 40.46 18.26 4.05
N ASP A 667 41.14 18.66 5.13
CA ASP A 667 40.48 19.06 6.37
C ASP A 667 39.76 20.40 6.20
N GLU A 668 40.39 21.35 5.52
CA GLU A 668 39.78 22.64 5.17
C GLU A 668 38.55 22.45 4.27
N PHE A 669 38.64 21.56 3.28
CA PHE A 669 37.52 21.18 2.43
C PHE A 669 36.37 20.60 3.27
N CYS A 670 36.67 19.66 4.17
CA CYS A 670 35.68 19.03 5.05
C CYS A 670 34.96 20.05 5.93
N ILE A 671 35.69 20.99 6.54
CA ILE A 671 35.12 22.07 7.34
C ILE A 671 34.19 22.95 6.49
N ARG A 672 34.64 23.37 5.31
CA ARG A 672 33.86 24.21 4.39
C ARG A 672 32.56 23.53 3.97
N MET A 673 32.62 22.24 3.63
CA MET A 673 31.43 21.48 3.21
C MET A 673 30.46 21.23 4.39
N ASN A 674 30.97 20.98 5.61
CA ASN A 674 30.13 20.89 6.81
C ASN A 674 29.35 22.20 7.05
N VAL A 675 30.01 23.36 6.90
CA VAL A 675 29.37 24.68 7.04
C VAL A 675 28.32 24.89 5.95
N TRP A 676 28.65 24.60 4.70
CA TRP A 676 27.71 24.72 3.58
C TRP A 676 26.43 23.88 3.79
N ALA A 677 26.56 22.65 4.30
CA ALA A 677 25.41 21.77 4.50
C ALA A 677 24.52 22.15 5.70
N LYS A 678 25.07 22.82 6.73
CA LYS A 678 24.37 23.11 8.00
C LYS A 678 23.09 23.92 7.83
N GLY A 679 23.04 24.82 6.84
CA GLY A 679 21.92 25.73 6.60
C GLY A 679 20.95 25.29 5.49
N LYS A 680 21.08 24.08 4.93
CA LYS A 680 20.35 23.66 3.72
C LYS A 680 19.16 22.74 4.03
N ASP A 681 18.07 22.93 3.29
CA ASP A 681 16.84 22.11 3.35
C ASP A 681 16.49 21.63 1.93
N PRO A 682 16.12 20.35 1.71
CA PRO A 682 15.86 19.32 2.72
C PRO A 682 17.10 18.59 3.24
N LYS A 683 17.18 18.45 4.57
CA LYS A 683 18.35 17.90 5.27
C LYS A 683 18.83 16.54 4.75
N HIS A 684 17.92 15.65 4.37
CA HIS A 684 18.28 14.31 3.87
C HIS A 684 19.04 14.35 2.54
N TYR A 685 18.72 15.29 1.65
CA TYR A 685 19.40 15.45 0.36
C TYR A 685 20.84 15.96 0.56
N TYR A 686 20.98 17.05 1.32
CA TYR A 686 22.29 17.68 1.56
C TYR A 686 23.22 16.84 2.44
N SER A 687 22.68 16.09 3.41
CA SER A 687 23.47 15.13 4.18
C SER A 687 23.99 13.97 3.31
N SER A 688 23.18 13.47 2.36
CA SER A 688 23.64 12.45 1.42
C SER A 688 24.73 12.96 0.48
N LYS A 689 24.63 14.21 -0.02
CA LYS A 689 25.68 14.81 -0.86
C LYS A 689 26.96 15.07 -0.04
N LEU A 690 26.83 15.59 1.18
CA LEU A 690 27.96 15.81 2.08
C LEU A 690 28.71 14.50 2.39
N ALA A 691 27.99 13.40 2.65
CA ALA A 691 28.61 12.11 2.92
C ALA A 691 29.48 11.63 1.74
N LYS A 692 29.02 11.83 0.50
CA LYS A 692 29.79 11.47 -0.71
C LYS A 692 31.01 12.36 -0.92
N LEU A 693 30.85 13.67 -0.69
CA LEU A 693 31.96 14.63 -0.75
C LEU A 693 33.06 14.27 0.26
N LYS A 694 32.67 13.69 1.40
CA LYS A 694 33.56 13.31 2.50
C LYS A 694 33.85 11.80 2.57
N GLU A 695 33.68 11.06 1.48
CA GLU A 695 33.87 9.60 1.51
C GLU A 695 35.37 9.25 1.50
N GLU A 696 35.85 8.73 2.62
CA GLU A 696 37.27 8.38 2.84
C GLU A 696 37.59 6.93 2.45
N ASN A 697 36.62 6.02 2.52
CA ASN A 697 36.85 4.56 2.40
C ASN A 697 36.30 3.99 1.10
N PHE A 698 36.29 4.79 0.02
CA PHE A 698 35.68 4.40 -1.26
C PHE A 698 36.33 3.16 -1.89
N THR A 699 37.67 3.13 -1.97
CA THR A 699 38.41 2.03 -2.62
C THR A 699 38.19 0.68 -1.94
N ASN A 700 38.16 0.65 -0.60
CA ASN A 700 37.92 -0.57 0.16
C ASN A 700 36.47 -1.08 0.06
N ASN A 701 35.55 -0.25 -0.44
CA ASN A 701 34.11 -0.54 -0.48
C ASN A 701 33.53 -0.55 -1.91
N LEU A 702 34.38 -0.63 -2.94
CA LEU A 702 33.99 -0.49 -4.35
C LEU A 702 32.80 -1.40 -4.73
N ASP A 703 32.91 -2.69 -4.42
CA ASP A 703 31.85 -3.67 -4.70
C ASP A 703 30.56 -3.37 -3.96
N THR A 704 30.65 -2.82 -2.76
CA THR A 704 29.50 -2.39 -1.96
C THR A 704 28.79 -1.21 -2.61
N PHE A 705 29.52 -0.22 -3.15
CA PHE A 705 28.93 0.92 -3.86
C PHE A 705 28.23 0.48 -5.16
N ILE A 706 28.91 -0.33 -5.97
CA ILE A 706 28.35 -0.88 -7.21
C ILE A 706 27.09 -1.71 -6.88
N SER A 707 27.20 -2.66 -5.96
CA SER A 707 26.08 -3.50 -5.53
C SER A 707 24.91 -2.68 -4.99
N ARG A 708 25.15 -1.62 -4.22
CA ARG A 708 24.11 -0.74 -3.66
C ARG A 708 23.35 0.04 -4.73
N ASN A 709 24.03 0.47 -5.79
CA ASN A 709 23.42 1.26 -6.86
C ASN A 709 22.74 0.39 -7.93
N LEU A 710 23.23 -0.83 -8.12
CA LEU A 710 22.64 -1.82 -9.01
C LEU A 710 21.42 -2.53 -8.39
N ASN A 711 21.47 -2.83 -7.09
CA ASN A 711 20.43 -3.60 -6.44
C ASN A 711 19.36 -2.73 -5.77
N ASP A 712 18.09 -3.08 -5.94
CA ASP A 712 17.03 -2.45 -5.17
C ASP A 712 16.92 -3.10 -3.77
N THR A 713 17.18 -2.30 -2.73
CA THR A 713 17.25 -2.78 -1.35
C THR A 713 15.95 -2.58 -0.54
N ARG A 714 14.88 -2.12 -1.19
CA ARG A 714 13.59 -1.85 -0.52
C ARG A 714 12.87 -3.15 -0.15
N TYR A 715 11.99 -3.07 0.84
CA TYR A 715 11.35 -4.23 1.46
C TYR A 715 10.71 -5.18 0.43
N MET A 716 9.85 -4.66 -0.45
CA MET A 716 9.12 -5.51 -1.40
C MET A 716 10.03 -6.16 -2.44
N SER A 717 11.04 -5.43 -2.92
CA SER A 717 12.07 -5.97 -3.83
C SER A 717 12.74 -7.16 -3.19
N LYS A 718 13.29 -6.96 -1.98
CA LYS A 718 13.98 -8.01 -1.22
C LYS A 718 13.07 -9.20 -0.94
N ASP A 719 11.82 -8.96 -0.58
CA ASP A 719 10.89 -10.03 -0.22
C ASP A 719 10.45 -10.86 -1.43
N VAL A 720 10.28 -10.22 -2.61
CA VAL A 720 10.01 -10.94 -3.88
C VAL A 720 11.22 -11.76 -4.32
N ALA A 721 12.43 -11.19 -4.33
CA ALA A 721 13.62 -11.97 -4.69
C ALA A 721 13.87 -13.11 -3.70
N LYS A 722 13.64 -12.87 -2.41
CA LYS A 722 13.75 -13.93 -1.40
C LYS A 722 12.70 -15.01 -1.62
N TRP A 723 11.44 -14.65 -1.90
CA TRP A 723 10.40 -15.63 -2.23
C TRP A 723 10.78 -16.50 -3.44
N LEU A 724 11.31 -15.90 -4.51
CA LEU A 724 11.77 -16.63 -5.69
C LEU A 724 12.97 -17.54 -5.37
N THR A 725 13.97 -17.01 -4.65
CA THR A 725 15.18 -17.77 -4.26
C THR A 725 14.81 -18.94 -3.37
N ASP A 726 14.01 -18.68 -2.35
CA ASP A 726 13.66 -19.64 -1.33
C ASP A 726 12.76 -20.75 -1.89
N CYS A 727 11.86 -20.47 -2.84
CA CYS A 727 10.81 -21.42 -3.24
C CYS A 727 11.00 -22.07 -4.62
N LEU A 728 11.98 -21.66 -5.42
CA LEU A 728 12.31 -22.30 -6.69
C LEU A 728 13.45 -23.31 -6.48
N PRO A 729 13.45 -24.43 -7.22
CA PRO A 729 14.44 -25.49 -7.05
C PRO A 729 15.76 -25.16 -7.78
N PHE A 730 16.42 -24.07 -7.39
CA PHE A 730 17.74 -23.74 -7.90
C PHE A 730 18.78 -24.77 -7.43
N PRO A 731 19.82 -25.05 -8.23
CA PRO A 731 20.91 -25.92 -7.81
C PRO A 731 21.69 -25.30 -6.64
N ASP A 732 22.20 -26.15 -5.74
CA ASP A 732 23.10 -25.72 -4.67
C ASP A 732 24.54 -25.66 -5.19
N ASP A 733 24.83 -24.69 -6.06
CA ASP A 733 26.13 -24.49 -6.69
C ASP A 733 26.94 -23.34 -6.05
N GLY A 734 26.48 -22.83 -4.90
CA GLY A 734 27.06 -21.69 -4.20
C GLY A 734 26.86 -20.34 -4.92
N ARG A 735 26.09 -20.28 -6.02
CA ARG A 735 25.82 -19.06 -6.76
C ARG A 735 24.46 -18.48 -6.39
N ARG A 736 24.34 -17.17 -6.64
CA ARG A 736 23.07 -16.47 -6.52
C ARG A 736 22.33 -16.53 -7.85
N HIS A 737 21.11 -17.06 -7.83
CA HIS A 737 20.27 -17.17 -9.04
C HIS A 737 19.27 -16.03 -9.21
N VAL A 738 18.89 -15.33 -8.13
CA VAL A 738 17.87 -14.27 -8.17
C VAL A 738 18.42 -12.91 -7.74
N PHE A 739 18.20 -11.89 -8.57
CA PHE A 739 18.68 -10.53 -8.35
C PHE A 739 17.53 -9.52 -8.42
N CYS A 740 17.56 -8.52 -7.53
CA CYS A 740 16.70 -7.35 -7.65
C CYS A 740 17.47 -6.22 -8.29
N VAL A 741 17.02 -5.70 -9.42
CA VAL A 741 17.70 -4.59 -10.10
C VAL A 741 17.04 -3.25 -9.78
N SER A 742 17.82 -2.17 -9.83
CA SER A 742 17.36 -0.82 -9.61
C SER A 742 16.87 -0.19 -10.92
N GLY A 743 15.73 0.52 -10.85
CA GLY A 743 15.19 1.24 -12.01
C GLY A 743 16.09 2.37 -12.52
N ALA A 744 17.04 2.82 -11.70
CA ALA A 744 18.05 3.79 -12.10
C ALA A 744 19.08 3.15 -13.05
N ALA A 745 19.53 1.93 -12.75
CA ALA A 745 20.46 1.19 -13.61
C ALA A 745 19.80 0.83 -14.94
N THR A 746 18.61 0.24 -14.93
CA THR A 746 17.88 -0.14 -16.15
C THR A 746 17.54 1.09 -16.99
N GLY A 747 17.13 2.20 -16.36
CA GLY A 747 16.88 3.47 -17.04
C GLY A 747 18.12 4.08 -17.70
N LEU A 748 19.31 3.94 -17.10
CA LEU A 748 20.58 4.35 -17.70
C LEU A 748 20.90 3.48 -18.93
N MET A 749 20.88 2.16 -18.75
CA MET A 749 21.20 1.19 -19.80
C MET A 749 20.33 1.42 -21.03
N ARG A 750 19.02 1.58 -20.83
CA ARG A 750 18.05 1.88 -21.90
C ARG A 750 18.43 3.13 -22.70
N ARG A 751 18.82 4.22 -22.01
CA ARG A 751 19.22 5.47 -22.68
C ARG A 751 20.50 5.31 -23.49
N VAL A 752 21.50 4.63 -22.93
CA VAL A 752 22.79 4.41 -23.61
C VAL A 752 22.60 3.51 -24.82
N TRP A 753 21.84 2.42 -24.67
CA TRP A 753 21.55 1.48 -25.74
C TRP A 753 20.59 2.00 -26.80
N ARG A 754 19.88 3.11 -26.52
CA ARG A 754 18.84 3.67 -27.40
C ARG A 754 17.79 2.61 -27.78
N ILE A 755 17.46 1.75 -26.83
CA ILE A 755 16.42 0.73 -26.95
C ILE A 755 15.16 1.28 -26.29
N GLY A 756 14.00 1.18 -26.92
CA GLY A 756 12.76 1.68 -26.33
C GLY A 756 11.69 2.02 -27.34
N ILE A 757 10.45 2.03 -26.86
CA ILE A 757 9.33 2.65 -27.58
C ILE A 757 9.33 4.12 -27.17
N LEU A 758 9.53 5.00 -28.15
CA LEU A 758 9.66 6.44 -27.94
C LEU A 758 8.42 7.18 -28.47
N ASP A 759 8.04 8.25 -27.79
CA ASP A 759 7.02 9.21 -28.22
C ASP A 759 7.60 10.22 -29.24
N GLU A 760 6.76 11.15 -29.69
CA GLU A 760 7.14 12.19 -30.67
C GLU A 760 8.27 13.11 -30.17
N ASP A 761 8.45 13.21 -28.84
CA ASP A 761 9.52 13.98 -28.20
C ASP A 761 10.82 13.15 -28.02
N GLY A 762 10.86 11.91 -28.51
CA GLY A 762 11.98 10.99 -28.31
C GLY A 762 12.14 10.50 -26.86
N LYS A 763 11.09 10.62 -26.04
CA LYS A 763 11.05 10.11 -24.67
C LYS A 763 10.34 8.78 -24.63
N LYS A 764 10.56 7.99 -23.57
CA LYS A 764 9.84 6.71 -23.39
C LYS A 764 8.33 6.95 -23.43
N ASP A 765 7.65 6.30 -24.37
CA ASP A 765 6.21 6.31 -24.48
C ASP A 765 5.61 5.42 -23.37
N ARG A 766 5.03 6.05 -22.36
CA ARG A 766 4.36 5.36 -21.24
C ARG A 766 2.93 4.97 -21.56
N ASP A 767 2.44 5.37 -22.73
CA ASP A 767 1.08 5.08 -23.16
C ASP A 767 0.98 3.77 -23.96
N ASP A 768 2.13 3.22 -24.37
CA ASP A 768 2.24 1.92 -25.02
C ASP A 768 2.68 0.82 -24.04
N ASP A 769 1.77 -0.08 -23.67
CA ASP A 769 2.02 -1.12 -22.66
C ASP A 769 3.13 -2.13 -23.05
N ARG A 770 3.54 -2.21 -24.32
CA ARG A 770 4.64 -3.09 -24.76
C ARG A 770 6.00 -2.66 -24.18
N HIS A 771 6.11 -1.41 -23.71
CA HIS A 771 7.35 -0.92 -23.12
C HIS A 771 7.79 -1.73 -21.89
N HIS A 772 6.87 -2.41 -21.20
CA HIS A 772 7.18 -3.25 -20.04
C HIS A 772 8.05 -4.46 -20.43
N ALA A 773 7.76 -5.11 -21.56
CA ALA A 773 8.58 -6.18 -22.10
C ALA A 773 9.96 -5.68 -22.53
N VAL A 774 10.04 -4.47 -23.10
CA VAL A 774 11.31 -3.82 -23.46
C VAL A 774 12.15 -3.53 -22.21
N ASP A 775 11.54 -3.01 -21.15
CA ASP A 775 12.21 -2.81 -19.86
C ASP A 775 12.67 -4.15 -19.27
N ALA A 776 11.87 -5.22 -19.40
CA ALA A 776 12.23 -6.57 -18.99
C ALA A 776 13.45 -7.12 -19.75
N ALA A 777 13.63 -6.79 -21.03
CA ALA A 777 14.84 -7.15 -21.78
C ALA A 777 16.08 -6.46 -21.20
N VAL A 778 15.98 -5.16 -20.88
CA VAL A 778 17.07 -4.41 -20.22
C VAL A 778 17.38 -4.99 -18.83
N ILE A 779 16.34 -5.36 -18.08
CA ILE A 779 16.47 -6.01 -16.76
C ILE A 779 17.20 -7.35 -16.89
N ALA A 780 16.87 -8.18 -17.89
CA ALA A 780 17.51 -9.46 -18.13
C ALA A 780 19.03 -9.30 -18.39
N ALA A 781 19.41 -8.26 -19.13
CA ALA A 781 20.80 -7.94 -19.46
C ALA A 781 21.56 -7.17 -18.36
N CYS A 782 20.89 -6.75 -17.28
CA CYS A 782 21.48 -5.94 -16.21
C CYS A 782 22.45 -6.74 -15.32
N THR A 783 23.71 -6.78 -15.73
CA THR A 783 24.83 -7.38 -14.97
C THR A 783 25.79 -6.31 -14.45
N PRO A 784 26.54 -6.57 -13.36
CA PRO A 784 27.57 -5.65 -12.88
C PRO A 784 28.61 -5.30 -13.96
N SER A 785 29.00 -6.28 -14.77
CA SER A 785 29.94 -6.06 -15.88
C SER A 785 29.38 -5.11 -16.93
N VAL A 786 28.12 -5.31 -17.35
CA VAL A 786 27.46 -4.46 -18.34
C VAL A 786 27.35 -3.02 -17.85
N VAL A 787 26.92 -2.82 -16.60
CA VAL A 787 26.76 -1.46 -16.06
C VAL A 787 28.13 -0.78 -15.89
N LYS A 788 29.17 -1.52 -15.48
CA LYS A 788 30.53 -0.99 -15.42
C LYS A 788 31.03 -0.56 -16.80
N SER A 789 30.82 -1.38 -17.83
CA SER A 789 31.14 -1.02 -19.22
C SER A 789 30.42 0.26 -19.65
N ILE A 790 29.12 0.38 -19.36
CA ILE A 790 28.34 1.59 -19.67
C ILE A 790 28.85 2.82 -18.91
N ALA A 791 29.26 2.64 -17.67
CA ALA A 791 29.78 3.72 -16.85
C ALA A 791 31.14 4.24 -17.37
N LEU A 792 32.02 3.35 -17.83
CA LEU A 792 33.28 3.73 -18.50
C LEU A 792 33.02 4.53 -19.79
N ILE A 793 32.04 4.11 -20.59
CA ILE A 793 31.64 4.80 -21.83
C ILE A 793 31.09 6.20 -21.57
N SER A 794 30.45 6.40 -20.42
CA SER A 794 29.86 7.69 -20.06
C SER A 794 30.91 8.69 -19.54
N GLU A 795 32.10 8.23 -19.13
CA GLU A 795 33.22 9.07 -18.64
C GLU A 795 34.22 9.44 -19.75
N GLU A 796 34.49 8.55 -20.70
CA GLU A 796 35.27 8.89 -21.88
C GLU A 796 34.43 9.83 -22.75
N HIS A 797 34.89 11.08 -22.96
CA HIS A 797 34.29 12.00 -23.95
C HIS A 797 34.48 11.44 -25.36
N ALA A 798 33.73 10.40 -25.70
CA ALA A 798 33.84 9.71 -26.98
C ALA A 798 33.45 10.69 -28.09
N THR A 799 34.40 10.96 -28.99
CA THR A 799 34.08 11.60 -30.27
C THR A 799 33.06 10.73 -31.01
N HIS A 800 32.24 11.31 -31.88
CA HIS A 800 31.14 10.60 -32.57
C HIS A 800 31.54 9.28 -33.28
N ARG A 801 32.84 9.04 -33.58
CA ARG A 801 33.34 7.80 -34.18
C ARG A 801 33.53 6.63 -33.19
N ASP A 802 33.76 6.91 -31.91
CA ASP A 802 33.97 5.86 -30.89
C ASP A 802 32.66 5.43 -30.22
N ALA A 803 31.60 6.25 -30.32
CA ALA A 803 30.31 6.02 -29.67
C ALA A 803 29.65 4.69 -30.07
N ASP A 804 29.63 4.34 -31.35
CA ASP A 804 29.00 3.09 -31.83
C ASP A 804 29.84 1.85 -31.47
N ARG A 805 31.18 1.97 -31.48
CA ARG A 805 32.08 0.90 -31.04
C ARG A 805 31.94 0.63 -29.54
N LEU A 806 31.82 1.69 -28.75
CA LEU A 806 31.63 1.63 -27.30
C LEU A 806 30.23 1.10 -26.95
N LEU A 807 29.19 1.54 -27.67
CA LEU A 807 27.83 1.02 -27.57
C LEU A 807 27.81 -0.51 -27.74
N ASN A 808 28.42 -1.02 -28.82
CA ASN A 808 28.47 -2.45 -29.13
C ASN A 808 29.22 -3.27 -28.05
N ARG A 809 30.24 -2.68 -27.40
CA ARG A 809 30.97 -3.31 -26.29
C ARG A 809 30.16 -3.40 -24.99
N SER A 810 29.07 -2.65 -24.88
CA SER A 810 28.24 -2.59 -23.68
C SER A 810 27.02 -3.50 -23.72
N LEU A 811 26.60 -3.94 -24.91
CA LEU A 811 25.48 -4.87 -25.10
C LEU A 811 25.84 -6.27 -24.56
N PRO A 812 24.85 -7.08 -24.12
CA PRO A 812 25.12 -8.46 -23.69
C PRO A 812 25.67 -9.33 -24.83
N TYR A 813 25.25 -9.05 -26.07
CA TYR A 813 25.78 -9.57 -27.33
C TYR A 813 25.42 -8.60 -28.47
N PRO A 814 26.14 -8.61 -29.62
CA PRO A 814 26.03 -7.56 -30.65
C PRO A 814 24.61 -7.35 -31.21
N GLU A 815 23.87 -8.44 -31.43
CA GLU A 815 22.54 -8.43 -32.06
C GLU A 815 21.41 -8.08 -31.07
N PHE A 816 21.69 -7.95 -29.78
CA PHE A 816 20.68 -7.81 -28.73
C PHE A 816 19.71 -6.66 -29.00
N LYS A 817 20.24 -5.48 -29.35
CA LYS A 817 19.41 -4.31 -29.68
C LYS A 817 18.46 -4.61 -30.85
N ASN A 818 19.00 -5.16 -31.93
CA ASN A 818 18.23 -5.46 -33.13
C ASN A 818 17.15 -6.52 -32.87
N GLN A 819 17.45 -7.53 -32.04
CA GLN A 819 16.47 -8.52 -31.61
C GLN A 819 15.36 -7.88 -30.76
N VAL A 820 15.69 -6.99 -29.82
CA VAL A 820 14.67 -6.26 -29.05
C VAL A 820 13.77 -5.45 -29.98
N ASP A 821 14.35 -4.69 -30.91
CA ASP A 821 13.61 -3.87 -31.87
C ASP A 821 12.69 -4.74 -32.76
N ALA A 822 13.16 -5.92 -33.20
CA ALA A 822 12.38 -6.87 -33.99
C ALA A 822 11.25 -7.54 -33.20
N TRP A 823 11.40 -7.71 -31.89
CA TRP A 823 10.36 -8.29 -31.03
C TRP A 823 9.21 -7.31 -30.73
N ILE A 824 9.43 -5.99 -30.76
CA ILE A 824 8.40 -4.96 -30.46
C ILE A 824 7.07 -5.17 -31.22
N PRO A 825 7.04 -5.37 -32.55
CA PRO A 825 5.79 -5.63 -33.28
C PRO A 825 5.14 -6.97 -32.94
N CYS A 826 5.90 -7.95 -32.44
CA CYS A 826 5.39 -9.28 -32.07
C CYS A 826 4.66 -9.30 -30.72
N ILE A 827 4.91 -8.30 -29.85
CA ILE A 827 4.35 -8.26 -28.50
C ILE A 827 2.91 -7.76 -28.55
N VAL A 828 1.94 -8.65 -28.34
CA VAL A 828 0.55 -8.29 -28.07
C VAL A 828 0.29 -8.38 -26.56
N PRO A 829 0.10 -7.26 -25.84
CA PRO A 829 -0.22 -7.27 -24.42
C PRO A 829 -1.46 -8.12 -24.12
N THR A 830 -1.28 -9.13 -23.27
CA THR A 830 -2.36 -9.99 -22.79
C THR A 830 -3.06 -9.35 -21.59
N TYR A 831 -4.34 -9.66 -21.35
CA TYR A 831 -5.07 -9.05 -20.23
C TYR A 831 -5.88 -10.07 -19.42
N SER A 832 -5.69 -10.06 -18.09
CA SER A 832 -6.46 -10.86 -17.13
C SER A 832 -7.46 -10.00 -16.36
N PRO A 833 -8.70 -9.82 -16.87
CA PRO A 833 -9.75 -9.08 -16.17
C PRO A 833 -10.23 -9.81 -14.91
N THR A 834 -10.87 -9.07 -14.03
CA THR A 834 -11.51 -9.60 -12.83
C THR A 834 -12.85 -10.25 -13.15
N ARG A 835 -12.90 -11.59 -13.15
CA ARG A 835 -14.12 -12.36 -13.48
C ARG A 835 -14.92 -12.81 -12.25
N THR A 836 -15.26 -11.92 -11.32
CA THR A 836 -16.03 -12.28 -10.11
C THR A 836 -17.55 -12.37 -10.37
N ALA A 837 -18.23 -13.30 -9.69
CA ALA A 837 -19.71 -13.36 -9.66
C ALA A 837 -20.36 -12.44 -8.60
N THR A 838 -19.57 -11.54 -8.02
CA THR A 838 -20.00 -10.61 -6.97
C THR A 838 -19.64 -9.19 -7.34
N GLY A 839 -20.55 -8.25 -7.13
CA GLY A 839 -20.33 -6.83 -7.34
C GLY A 839 -21.42 -5.98 -6.72
N ALA A 840 -21.39 -4.67 -6.97
CA ALA A 840 -22.44 -3.77 -6.54
C ALA A 840 -23.74 -4.03 -7.33
N LEU A 841 -24.84 -4.26 -6.62
CA LEU A 841 -26.15 -4.49 -7.24
C LEU A 841 -26.77 -3.18 -7.76
N PHE A 842 -26.63 -2.12 -6.99
CA PHE A 842 -27.27 -0.82 -7.22
C PHE A 842 -26.30 0.32 -6.99
N LYS A 843 -26.56 1.44 -7.67
CA LYS A 843 -25.89 2.70 -7.37
C LYS A 843 -26.28 3.16 -5.96
N GLU A 844 -25.38 3.91 -5.31
CA GLU A 844 -25.57 4.30 -3.90
C GLU A 844 -26.78 5.23 -3.69
N ASN A 845 -27.07 6.08 -4.67
CA ASN A 845 -28.14 7.06 -4.60
C ASN A 845 -29.52 6.40 -4.72
N ALA A 846 -30.38 6.68 -3.74
CA ALA A 846 -31.81 6.40 -3.82
C ALA A 846 -32.54 7.57 -4.50
N TYR A 847 -33.53 7.23 -5.33
CA TYR A 847 -34.35 8.17 -6.08
C TYR A 847 -35.82 7.97 -5.75
N SER A 848 -36.64 9.01 -5.89
CA SER A 848 -38.10 8.84 -5.82
C SER A 848 -38.59 8.18 -7.11
N TYR A 849 -39.38 7.12 -6.98
CA TYR A 849 -40.01 6.44 -8.10
C TYR A 849 -41.36 7.11 -8.44
N ARG A 850 -41.65 7.30 -9.72
CA ARG A 850 -42.85 8.00 -10.21
C ARG A 850 -43.70 7.19 -11.20
N GLY A 851 -43.50 5.87 -11.23
CA GLY A 851 -44.21 4.98 -12.16
C GLY A 851 -43.45 4.79 -13.47
N VAL A 852 -44.18 4.44 -14.51
CA VAL A 852 -43.67 4.30 -15.89
C VAL A 852 -44.25 5.40 -16.78
N ASP A 853 -43.53 5.76 -17.85
CA ASP A 853 -44.07 6.62 -18.90
C ASP A 853 -45.01 5.85 -19.86
N GLU A 854 -45.57 6.56 -20.85
CA GLU A 854 -46.49 6.01 -21.87
C GLU A 854 -45.88 4.85 -22.67
N LYS A 855 -44.56 4.77 -22.74
CA LYS A 855 -43.83 3.74 -23.47
C LYS A 855 -43.43 2.55 -22.60
N GLY A 856 -43.61 2.65 -21.28
CA GLY A 856 -43.25 1.61 -20.31
C GLY A 856 -41.82 1.74 -19.73
N LYS A 857 -41.21 2.93 -19.76
CA LYS A 857 -39.94 3.22 -19.06
C LYS A 857 -40.17 3.73 -17.66
N ASP A 858 -39.37 3.22 -16.72
CA ASP A 858 -39.40 3.68 -15.33
C ASP A 858 -38.98 5.15 -15.19
N LEU A 859 -39.71 5.92 -14.40
CA LEU A 859 -39.46 7.33 -14.13
C LEU A 859 -38.90 7.52 -12.71
N ILE A 860 -37.70 8.11 -12.61
CA ILE A 860 -37.02 8.37 -11.34
C ILE A 860 -36.70 9.86 -11.17
N LYS A 861 -36.83 10.39 -9.94
CA LYS A 861 -36.56 11.79 -9.60
C LYS A 861 -35.42 11.92 -8.58
N LYS A 862 -34.43 12.76 -8.89
CA LYS A 862 -33.35 13.13 -7.97
C LYS A 862 -33.83 14.20 -6.97
N LYS A 863 -33.26 14.23 -5.75
CA LYS A 863 -33.66 15.17 -4.68
C LYS A 863 -33.66 16.66 -5.09
N LYS A 864 -32.74 17.06 -5.97
CA LYS A 864 -32.67 18.41 -6.58
C LYS A 864 -32.64 18.38 -8.12
N GLY A 865 -33.21 17.34 -8.74
CA GLY A 865 -33.15 17.18 -10.19
C GLY A 865 -34.51 16.95 -10.84
N ALA A 866 -34.53 17.04 -12.17
CA ALA A 866 -35.70 16.74 -12.98
C ALA A 866 -36.08 15.25 -12.89
N LEU A 867 -37.34 14.98 -13.22
CA LEU A 867 -37.81 13.63 -13.50
C LEU A 867 -37.13 13.13 -14.77
N GLY A 868 -36.64 11.89 -14.78
CA GLY A 868 -36.02 11.32 -15.97
C GLY A 868 -36.29 9.83 -16.13
N PRO A 869 -36.30 9.33 -17.38
CA PRO A 869 -36.48 7.91 -17.66
C PRO A 869 -35.25 7.08 -17.24
N CYS A 870 -35.49 5.81 -16.93
CA CYS A 870 -34.46 4.87 -16.51
C CYS A 870 -34.76 3.47 -17.04
N THR A 871 -33.83 2.88 -17.80
CA THR A 871 -34.00 1.52 -18.34
C THR A 871 -33.84 0.43 -17.27
N THR A 872 -33.01 0.70 -16.25
CA THR A 872 -32.56 -0.29 -15.26
C THR A 872 -32.74 0.24 -13.85
N ALA A 873 -33.91 -0.03 -13.26
CA ALA A 873 -34.27 0.44 -11.94
C ALA A 873 -34.84 -0.69 -11.08
N TRP A 874 -34.26 -0.86 -9.89
CA TRP A 874 -34.86 -1.65 -8.82
C TRP A 874 -35.83 -0.78 -8.01
N LYS A 875 -37.01 -1.31 -7.71
CA LYS A 875 -38.10 -0.63 -7.00
C LYS A 875 -38.30 -1.27 -5.63
N ASP A 876 -38.44 -0.47 -4.58
CA ASP A 876 -38.63 -0.97 -3.21
C ASP A 876 -40.10 -1.21 -2.84
N GLY A 877 -41.04 -0.85 -3.72
CA GLY A 877 -42.49 -0.92 -3.48
C GLY A 877 -43.05 0.19 -2.58
N LYS A 878 -42.22 1.11 -2.09
CA LYS A 878 -42.58 2.21 -1.16
C LYS A 878 -42.31 3.59 -1.76
N GLY A 879 -42.27 3.68 -3.09
CA GLY A 879 -42.02 4.95 -3.81
C GLY A 879 -40.54 5.32 -3.94
N THR A 880 -39.61 4.40 -3.68
CA THR A 880 -38.17 4.59 -3.90
C THR A 880 -37.66 3.63 -4.97
N ALA A 881 -36.71 4.11 -5.78
CA ALA A 881 -36.00 3.31 -6.75
C ALA A 881 -34.48 3.52 -6.64
N ARG A 882 -33.72 2.53 -7.12
CA ARG A 882 -32.27 2.61 -7.30
C ARG A 882 -31.90 2.08 -8.67
N ALA A 883 -31.03 2.80 -9.37
CA ALA A 883 -30.52 2.32 -10.65
C ALA A 883 -29.60 1.10 -10.45
N TYR A 884 -29.60 0.16 -11.40
CA TYR A 884 -28.64 -0.93 -11.41
C TYR A 884 -27.21 -0.38 -11.53
N ASP A 885 -26.23 -1.10 -10.99
CA ASP A 885 -24.81 -0.72 -11.07
C ASP A 885 -24.00 -1.71 -11.91
N GLY A 886 -23.30 -2.65 -11.28
CA GLY A 886 -22.36 -3.51 -12.00
C GLY A 886 -23.05 -4.48 -12.96
N GLN A 887 -22.67 -4.41 -14.24
CA GLN A 887 -22.95 -5.45 -15.23
C GLN A 887 -22.05 -6.66 -14.91
N TYR A 888 -22.64 -7.85 -14.85
CA TYR A 888 -21.94 -9.12 -14.63
C TYR A 888 -21.38 -9.71 -15.93
N GLY A 889 -22.14 -9.57 -17.02
CA GLY A 889 -21.76 -10.07 -18.35
C GLY A 889 -22.87 -9.82 -19.36
N LEU A 890 -22.75 -10.45 -20.52
CA LEU A 890 -23.67 -10.35 -21.64
C LEU A 890 -23.92 -11.75 -22.18
N LEU A 891 -25.16 -12.22 -22.08
CA LEU A 891 -25.57 -13.47 -22.73
C LEU A 891 -25.83 -13.16 -24.20
N ALA A 892 -25.11 -13.81 -25.09
CA ALA A 892 -25.30 -13.74 -26.53
C ALA A 892 -25.84 -15.09 -27.03
N VAL A 893 -26.92 -15.06 -27.81
CA VAL A 893 -27.54 -16.25 -28.41
C VAL A 893 -27.67 -16.02 -29.90
N TYR A 894 -27.15 -16.94 -30.71
CA TYR A 894 -27.30 -16.88 -32.16
C TYR A 894 -28.70 -17.35 -32.55
N ASN A 895 -29.42 -16.52 -33.30
CA ASN A 895 -30.71 -16.87 -33.86
C ASN A 895 -30.53 -17.24 -35.33
N GLU A 896 -30.59 -18.54 -35.62
CA GLU A 896 -30.43 -19.10 -36.97
C GLU A 896 -31.45 -18.56 -37.97
N SER A 897 -32.71 -18.41 -37.55
CA SER A 897 -33.79 -17.93 -38.43
C SER A 897 -33.58 -16.51 -38.94
N THR A 898 -32.83 -15.70 -38.19
CA THR A 898 -32.52 -14.30 -38.55
C THR A 898 -31.06 -14.08 -38.90
N SER A 899 -30.23 -15.12 -38.78
CA SER A 899 -28.76 -15.08 -38.87
C SER A 899 -28.14 -13.94 -38.06
N ARG A 900 -28.63 -13.72 -36.83
CA ARG A 900 -28.22 -12.59 -35.97
C ARG A 900 -28.03 -13.01 -34.52
N TRP A 901 -27.10 -12.34 -33.85
CA TRP A 901 -26.90 -12.45 -32.41
C TRP A 901 -27.90 -11.60 -31.63
N LEU A 902 -28.60 -12.22 -30.68
CA LEU A 902 -29.40 -11.55 -29.67
C LEU A 902 -28.54 -11.33 -28.42
N LEU A 903 -28.66 -10.15 -27.80
CA LEU A 903 -27.85 -9.75 -26.64
C LEU A 903 -28.72 -9.44 -25.42
N ASP A 904 -28.35 -10.02 -24.28
CA ASP A 904 -29.04 -9.82 -23.00
C ASP A 904 -28.04 -9.44 -21.88
N PRO A 905 -28.02 -8.16 -21.47
CA PRO A 905 -27.11 -7.70 -20.44
C PRO A 905 -27.52 -8.24 -19.07
N LEU A 906 -26.65 -9.04 -18.45
CA LEU A 906 -26.88 -9.56 -17.11
C LEU A 906 -26.20 -8.63 -16.08
N TYR A 907 -26.96 -8.11 -15.14
CA TYR A 907 -26.45 -7.35 -14.00
C TYR A 907 -26.22 -8.25 -12.79
N TYR A 908 -25.43 -7.82 -11.80
CA TYR A 908 -25.23 -8.63 -10.58
C TYR A 908 -26.54 -8.95 -9.83
N ILE A 909 -27.59 -8.11 -9.99
CA ILE A 909 -28.92 -8.41 -9.46
C ILE A 909 -29.60 -9.60 -10.19
N ASP A 910 -29.30 -9.80 -11.47
CA ASP A 910 -29.89 -10.90 -12.26
C ASP A 910 -29.29 -12.26 -11.87
N VAL A 911 -28.02 -12.30 -11.43
CA VAL A 911 -27.25 -13.54 -11.22
C VAL A 911 -27.95 -14.56 -10.32
N GLN A 912 -28.57 -14.11 -9.21
CA GLN A 912 -29.29 -15.03 -8.32
C GLN A 912 -30.65 -15.46 -8.88
N ARG A 913 -31.35 -14.55 -9.56
CA ARG A 913 -32.68 -14.80 -10.12
C ARG A 913 -32.62 -15.79 -11.29
N ARG A 914 -31.66 -15.58 -12.20
CA ARG A 914 -31.46 -16.40 -13.41
C ARG A 914 -31.13 -17.85 -13.13
N LYS A 915 -30.59 -18.18 -11.95
CA LYS A 915 -30.33 -19.59 -11.56
C LYS A 915 -31.60 -20.40 -11.30
N ALA A 916 -32.70 -19.74 -10.95
CA ALA A 916 -33.94 -20.40 -10.55
C ALA A 916 -35.01 -20.42 -11.66
N GLU A 917 -34.76 -19.71 -12.77
CA GLU A 917 -35.70 -19.60 -13.89
C GLU A 917 -35.32 -20.60 -15.00
N LYS A 918 -36.30 -21.05 -15.79
CA LYS A 918 -36.03 -21.76 -17.05
C LYS A 918 -35.18 -20.86 -17.95
N PRO A 919 -34.24 -21.41 -18.76
CA PRO A 919 -33.43 -20.60 -19.66
C PRO A 919 -34.28 -19.73 -20.62
N PHE A 920 -33.96 -18.44 -20.70
CA PHE A 920 -34.56 -17.50 -21.64
C PHE A 920 -33.58 -16.37 -21.97
N ILE A 921 -33.80 -15.70 -23.10
CA ILE A 921 -33.14 -14.45 -23.45
C ILE A 921 -34.15 -13.29 -23.47
N ARG A 922 -33.76 -12.12 -22.94
CA ARG A 922 -34.55 -10.89 -23.06
C ARG A 922 -34.28 -10.24 -24.41
N LYS A 923 -35.32 -10.04 -25.22
CA LYS A 923 -35.23 -9.29 -26.47
C LYS A 923 -35.13 -7.80 -26.17
N PHE A 924 -34.07 -7.17 -26.66
CA PHE A 924 -33.82 -5.75 -26.47
C PHE A 924 -35.02 -4.86 -26.85
N SER A 925 -35.33 -3.87 -26.02
CA SER A 925 -36.23 -2.77 -26.34
C SER A 925 -35.67 -1.43 -25.85
N LYS A 926 -35.61 -0.44 -26.74
CA LYS A 926 -35.19 0.93 -26.40
C LYS A 926 -36.26 1.66 -25.59
N ASP A 927 -37.53 1.31 -25.81
CA ASP A 927 -38.71 2.03 -25.32
C ASP A 927 -39.20 1.51 -23.96
N LEU A 928 -38.80 0.29 -23.56
CA LEU A 928 -39.23 -0.35 -22.31
C LEU A 928 -38.09 -0.41 -21.26
N SER A 929 -38.45 -0.40 -19.98
CA SER A 929 -37.54 -0.87 -18.92
C SER A 929 -37.19 -2.34 -19.09
N ILE A 930 -35.99 -2.73 -18.65
CA ILE A 930 -35.45 -4.09 -18.81
C ILE A 930 -36.36 -5.19 -18.20
N ASP A 931 -37.11 -4.84 -17.16
CA ASP A 931 -38.04 -5.75 -16.48
C ASP A 931 -39.25 -6.13 -17.36
N TYR A 932 -39.56 -5.33 -18.39
CA TYR A 932 -40.68 -5.51 -19.32
C TYR A 932 -40.26 -5.98 -20.71
N TRP A 933 -38.98 -6.32 -20.92
CA TRP A 933 -38.52 -6.86 -22.19
C TRP A 933 -39.12 -8.25 -22.44
N GLU A 934 -39.47 -8.54 -23.71
CA GLU A 934 -39.99 -9.84 -24.14
C GLU A 934 -39.00 -10.95 -23.79
N LYS A 935 -39.48 -12.00 -23.11
CA LYS A 935 -38.67 -13.16 -22.73
C LYS A 935 -38.89 -14.28 -23.75
N ILE A 936 -37.83 -14.62 -24.49
CA ILE A 936 -37.83 -15.73 -25.46
C ILE A 936 -37.25 -16.97 -24.76
N PRO A 937 -38.02 -18.05 -24.56
CA PRO A 937 -37.52 -19.29 -23.99
C PRO A 937 -36.37 -19.87 -24.84
N LEU A 938 -35.36 -20.44 -24.19
CA LEU A 938 -34.25 -21.15 -24.87
C LEU A 938 -34.45 -22.65 -24.73
N THR A 939 -34.18 -23.39 -25.80
CA THR A 939 -34.28 -24.85 -25.88
C THR A 939 -33.01 -25.54 -25.35
N GLY A 940 -31.86 -24.87 -25.47
CA GLY A 940 -30.55 -25.39 -25.09
C GLY A 940 -29.69 -25.80 -26.28
N ASP A 941 -30.28 -25.94 -27.47
CA ASP A 941 -29.57 -26.30 -28.71
C ASP A 941 -28.97 -25.07 -29.40
N GLU A 942 -29.35 -23.86 -28.99
CA GLU A 942 -28.86 -22.63 -29.60
C GLU A 942 -27.36 -22.41 -29.34
N GLN A 943 -26.65 -21.89 -30.34
CA GLN A 943 -25.27 -21.43 -30.13
C GLN A 943 -25.27 -20.24 -29.17
N THR A 944 -24.56 -20.38 -28.05
CA THR A 944 -24.50 -19.34 -27.01
C THR A 944 -23.07 -18.95 -26.66
N LEU A 945 -22.88 -17.66 -26.36
CA LEU A 945 -21.63 -17.13 -25.81
C LEU A 945 -21.96 -16.30 -24.57
N PHE A 946 -21.19 -16.48 -23.51
CA PHE A 946 -21.27 -15.62 -22.34
C PHE A 946 -20.09 -14.66 -22.30
N LEU A 947 -20.35 -13.43 -22.72
CA LEU A 947 -19.32 -12.42 -22.92
C LEU A 947 -19.11 -11.58 -21.67
N LYS A 948 -17.86 -11.31 -21.32
CA LYS A 948 -17.45 -10.42 -20.25
C LYS A 948 -16.54 -9.30 -20.77
N PRO A 949 -16.55 -8.13 -20.13
CA PRO A 949 -15.52 -7.13 -20.36
C PRO A 949 -14.11 -7.74 -20.26
N GLY A 950 -13.29 -7.47 -21.27
CA GLY A 950 -11.94 -7.99 -21.45
C GLY A 950 -11.84 -9.25 -22.32
N ASP A 951 -12.94 -9.93 -22.63
CA ASP A 951 -12.92 -11.12 -23.50
C ASP A 951 -12.49 -10.75 -24.93
N VAL A 952 -11.65 -11.57 -25.54
CA VAL A 952 -11.23 -11.40 -26.93
C VAL A 952 -12.19 -12.19 -27.81
N LEU A 953 -12.85 -11.50 -28.73
CA LEU A 953 -13.72 -12.09 -29.74
C LEU A 953 -12.92 -12.28 -31.03
N ALA A 954 -13.14 -13.40 -31.71
CA ALA A 954 -12.51 -13.72 -32.98
C ALA A 954 -13.56 -14.20 -33.99
N GLN A 955 -13.44 -13.77 -35.24
CA GLN A 955 -14.31 -14.16 -36.35
C GLN A 955 -13.62 -13.85 -37.69
N ASP A 956 -13.68 -14.74 -38.67
CA ASP A 956 -13.13 -14.53 -40.02
C ASP A 956 -11.65 -14.07 -40.02
N GLY A 957 -10.88 -14.56 -39.05
CA GLY A 957 -9.51 -14.15 -38.83
C GLY A 957 -9.37 -12.78 -38.16
N LEU A 958 -10.42 -11.97 -37.96
CA LEU A 958 -10.41 -10.68 -37.24
C LEU A 958 -10.55 -10.86 -35.72
N VAL A 959 -10.01 -9.92 -34.94
CA VAL A 959 -10.06 -9.95 -33.47
C VAL A 959 -10.49 -8.62 -32.85
N GLY A 960 -11.16 -8.68 -31.70
CA GLY A 960 -11.58 -7.51 -30.95
C GLY A 960 -11.78 -7.81 -29.48
N ARG A 961 -11.29 -6.96 -28.58
CA ARG A 961 -11.49 -7.13 -27.13
C ARG A 961 -12.77 -6.44 -26.68
N LEU A 962 -13.70 -7.11 -26.00
CA LEU A 962 -14.96 -6.52 -25.55
C LEU A 962 -14.72 -5.53 -24.39
N HIS A 963 -15.19 -4.29 -24.50
CA HIS A 963 -15.09 -3.29 -23.43
C HIS A 963 -16.38 -3.17 -22.61
N SER A 964 -17.49 -2.85 -23.26
CA SER A 964 -18.76 -2.64 -22.56
C SER A 964 -19.96 -2.84 -23.49
N TYR A 965 -21.15 -2.89 -22.92
CA TYR A 965 -22.41 -2.92 -23.66
C TYR A 965 -23.23 -1.67 -23.34
N ASP A 966 -23.76 -1.01 -24.37
CA ASP A 966 -24.60 0.17 -24.27
C ASP A 966 -26.08 -0.22 -24.42
N ILE A 967 -26.75 -0.39 -23.28
CA ILE A 967 -28.16 -0.75 -23.20
C ILE A 967 -29.10 0.34 -23.74
N SER A 968 -28.63 1.55 -24.02
CA SER A 968 -29.52 2.58 -24.58
C SER A 968 -29.77 2.39 -26.08
N VAL A 969 -28.83 1.75 -26.78
CA VAL A 969 -28.82 1.64 -28.24
C VAL A 969 -28.58 0.22 -28.77
N ASN A 970 -28.49 -0.79 -27.89
CA ASN A 970 -28.20 -2.19 -28.24
C ASN A 970 -26.88 -2.37 -29.00
N THR A 971 -25.80 -1.80 -28.48
CA THR A 971 -24.49 -1.90 -29.11
C THR A 971 -23.44 -2.37 -28.12
N VAL A 972 -22.47 -3.14 -28.62
CA VAL A 972 -21.24 -3.44 -27.90
C VAL A 972 -20.18 -2.42 -28.28
N LYS A 973 -19.37 -2.04 -27.30
CA LYS A 973 -18.14 -1.28 -27.49
C LYS A 973 -17.00 -2.25 -27.32
N MET A 974 -16.17 -2.36 -28.35
CA MET A 974 -14.88 -3.04 -28.26
C MET A 974 -13.86 -2.07 -27.66
N TYR A 975 -12.84 -2.58 -26.98
CA TYR A 975 -11.67 -1.84 -26.57
C TYR A 975 -11.03 -1.27 -27.84
N TYR A 976 -11.00 0.05 -27.89
CA TYR A 976 -10.15 0.89 -28.73
C TYR A 976 -9.63 1.94 -27.70
N ALA A 977 -8.86 1.53 -26.69
CA ALA A 977 -8.69 2.28 -25.45
C ALA A 977 -7.36 3.04 -25.34
N ARG A 978 -7.38 4.27 -25.86
CA ARG A 978 -6.84 5.52 -25.27
C ARG A 978 -7.28 6.77 -26.08
N GLY A 979 -8.38 6.64 -26.80
CA GLY A 979 -8.35 7.05 -28.20
C GLY A 979 -7.96 5.82 -29.01
N GLU A 980 -8.93 5.25 -29.69
CA GLU A 980 -8.75 4.39 -30.85
C GLU A 980 -7.80 3.16 -30.89
N ILE A 981 -7.32 2.54 -29.80
CA ILE A 981 -6.34 1.42 -29.90
C ILE A 981 -6.75 0.13 -29.15
N SER A 982 -6.90 -1.00 -29.85
CA SER A 982 -7.46 -2.26 -29.29
C SER A 982 -6.46 -3.20 -28.60
N PHE A 983 -5.32 -3.44 -29.25
CA PHE A 983 -4.35 -4.46 -28.82
C PHE A 983 -2.91 -3.93 -28.78
N GLN A 984 -2.50 -3.11 -29.75
CA GLN A 984 -1.16 -2.52 -29.83
C GLN A 984 -1.24 -1.11 -30.38
N LYS A 985 -0.38 -0.18 -29.93
CA LYS A 985 -0.32 1.18 -30.50
C LYS A 985 0.27 1.21 -31.91
N THR A 986 1.22 0.33 -32.20
CA THR A 986 1.79 0.06 -33.54
C THR A 986 1.95 -1.45 -33.73
N GLY A 987 2.13 -1.92 -34.96
CA GLY A 987 2.27 -3.35 -35.27
C GLY A 987 0.99 -3.98 -35.86
N PRO A 988 0.96 -5.31 -36.02
CA PRO A 988 -0.04 -6.00 -36.83
C PRO A 988 -1.50 -5.77 -36.42
N LEU A 989 -1.77 -5.54 -35.13
CA LEU A 989 -3.13 -5.36 -34.60
C LEU A 989 -3.44 -3.90 -34.26
N ALA A 990 -2.62 -2.93 -34.70
CA ALA A 990 -2.80 -1.53 -34.33
C ALA A 990 -4.01 -0.87 -35.00
N ALA A 991 -4.26 -1.19 -36.26
CA ALA A 991 -5.40 -0.69 -37.03
C ALA A 991 -6.56 -1.70 -37.13
N GLU A 992 -6.51 -2.78 -36.34
CA GLU A 992 -7.48 -3.87 -36.39
C GLU A 992 -8.89 -3.38 -36.04
N ARG A 993 -9.85 -3.56 -36.95
CA ARG A 993 -11.25 -3.18 -36.73
C ARG A 993 -12.14 -4.41 -36.67
N PHE A 994 -12.61 -4.73 -35.47
CA PHE A 994 -13.55 -5.83 -35.30
C PHE A 994 -14.94 -5.49 -35.88
N PRO A 995 -15.65 -6.46 -36.48
CA PRO A 995 -16.98 -6.23 -37.03
C PRO A 995 -17.98 -5.69 -35.99
N THR A 996 -18.85 -4.78 -36.41
CA THR A 996 -19.99 -4.30 -35.60
C THR A 996 -20.99 -5.44 -35.37
N LEU A 997 -21.79 -5.35 -34.31
CA LEU A 997 -22.77 -6.38 -33.92
C LEU A 997 -23.64 -6.90 -35.09
N SER A 998 -24.07 -6.03 -36.00
CA SER A 998 -24.90 -6.41 -37.17
C SER A 998 -24.19 -7.32 -38.19
N LYS A 999 -22.85 -7.43 -38.10
CA LYS A 999 -21.98 -8.22 -38.97
C LYS A 999 -21.38 -9.44 -38.26
N TRP A 1000 -21.78 -9.70 -37.02
CA TRP A 1000 -21.38 -10.92 -36.32
C TRP A 1000 -22.08 -12.13 -36.96
N ASN A 1001 -21.32 -13.16 -37.31
CA ASN A 1001 -21.81 -14.41 -37.90
C ASN A 1001 -21.72 -15.58 -36.89
N ASP A 1002 -22.11 -16.77 -37.32
CA ASP A 1002 -22.07 -18.02 -36.56
C ASP A 1002 -20.63 -18.50 -36.25
N GLY A 1003 -19.62 -18.00 -36.95
CA GLY A 1003 -18.20 -18.24 -36.68
C GLY A 1003 -17.61 -17.46 -35.49
N LEU A 1004 -18.39 -16.58 -34.85
CA LEU A 1004 -17.95 -15.81 -33.69
C LEU A 1004 -17.57 -16.71 -32.52
N LYS A 1005 -16.36 -16.53 -31.98
CA LYS A 1005 -15.86 -17.28 -30.82
C LYS A 1005 -15.09 -16.41 -29.84
N ILE A 1006 -14.94 -16.89 -28.61
CA ILE A 1006 -14.07 -16.27 -27.60
C ILE A 1006 -12.68 -16.90 -27.72
N MET A 1007 -11.66 -16.10 -28.01
CA MET A 1007 -10.25 -16.52 -27.95
C MET A 1007 -9.74 -16.41 -26.51
N GLN A 1008 -9.11 -17.47 -26.00
CA GLN A 1008 -8.50 -17.48 -24.66
C GLN A 1008 -7.07 -16.94 -24.76
N GLU A 1009 -6.73 -15.98 -23.91
CA GLU A 1009 -5.36 -15.49 -23.77
C GLU A 1009 -4.62 -16.27 -22.68
N ASP A 1010 -3.40 -16.73 -23.00
CA ASP A 1010 -2.44 -17.17 -21.98
C ASP A 1010 -1.67 -15.96 -21.39
N CYS A 1011 -0.87 -16.17 -20.33
CA CYS A 1011 -0.15 -15.07 -19.68
C CYS A 1011 1.23 -14.76 -20.29
N LEU A 1012 1.69 -15.57 -21.25
CA LEU A 1012 2.94 -15.40 -21.98
C LEU A 1012 2.71 -14.81 -23.38
N GLY A 1013 1.46 -14.73 -23.85
CA GLY A 1013 1.10 -14.21 -25.16
C GLY A 1013 1.40 -15.17 -26.30
N LEU A 1014 1.64 -16.46 -26.03
CA LEU A 1014 1.93 -17.45 -27.06
C LEU A 1014 0.76 -17.61 -28.02
N CYS A 1015 -0.48 -17.52 -27.52
CA CYS A 1015 -1.69 -17.54 -28.34
C CYS A 1015 -1.69 -16.46 -29.42
N TRP A 1016 -1.09 -15.29 -29.15
CA TRP A 1016 -0.99 -14.20 -30.12
C TRP A 1016 0.11 -14.45 -31.15
N LEU A 1017 1.23 -15.03 -30.73
CA LEU A 1017 2.30 -15.42 -31.65
C LEU A 1017 1.81 -16.52 -32.62
N GLU A 1018 1.08 -17.52 -32.13
CA GLU A 1018 0.42 -18.54 -32.94
C GLU A 1018 -0.59 -17.90 -33.90
N PHE A 1019 -1.51 -17.07 -33.39
CA PHE A 1019 -2.52 -16.41 -34.19
C PHE A 1019 -1.94 -15.55 -35.34
N LEU A 1020 -0.88 -14.79 -35.08
CA LEU A 1020 -0.23 -13.97 -36.11
C LEU A 1020 0.57 -14.83 -37.10
N THR A 1021 1.15 -15.94 -36.66
CA THR A 1021 1.83 -16.91 -37.53
C THR A 1021 0.84 -17.58 -38.49
N ASP A 1022 -0.31 -18.01 -37.98
CA ASP A 1022 -1.39 -18.61 -38.78
C ASP A 1022 -1.97 -17.60 -39.79
N ARG A 1023 -2.13 -16.34 -39.39
CA ARG A 1023 -2.52 -15.24 -40.29
C ARG A 1023 -1.49 -15.05 -41.39
N ALA A 1024 -0.20 -14.98 -41.05
CA ALA A 1024 0.89 -14.80 -42.03
C ALA A 1024 0.94 -15.96 -43.05
N ALA A 1025 0.64 -17.19 -42.61
CA ALA A 1025 0.58 -18.36 -43.48
C ALA A 1025 -0.66 -18.37 -44.40
N SER A 1026 -1.71 -17.63 -44.03
CA SER A 1026 -2.97 -17.52 -44.78
C SER A 1026 -3.02 -16.33 -45.75
N CYS A 1027 -2.00 -15.47 -45.73
CA CYS A 1027 -1.78 -14.33 -46.64
C CYS A 1027 -0.77 -14.70 -47.73
#